data_AF-A0A7I8L478-F1
#
_entry.id   AF-A0A7I8L478-F1
#
_cell.length_a   1.000
_cell.length_b   1.000
_cell.length_c   1.000
_cell.angle_alpha   90.00
_cell.angle_beta   90.00
_cell.angle_gamma   90.00
#
_symmetry.space_group_name_H-M   'P 1'
#
loop_
_entity.id
_entity.type
_entity.pdbx_description
1 polymer ?
#
loop_
_entity_poly.entity_id
_entity_poly.type
_entity_poly.pdbx_seq_one_letter_code
_entity_poly.pdbx_strand_id
1 'polypeptide(L)'
;MVVAPAFRRLLLLFLATLSPLVPSLAAAAAGAPLNDDVVGLIVFKSGVVDHSGALSSWQEDDEAPCATWAHIQCSAATGRVVNVSLSGLGLSGHLNRGLAKLSALESLSLAGNNFSGVLPSHLSLLPALRLLNLSSNAFSGAMPGELGALAATLTALDLSDNALSGAIPDEIFSGSLRYLSLAGNALSGPLPLGLSRCGSLLHLNLSGNRLSGEPDFAGSLLPLRRLRVLDLSRNELAGPVPEGMGLLHNLKVLRLNGNRFSGGVPLGIGYCPHLTEVDLSGNGFSGSVPYTMQWLSSLAFLNLSGNQLSADLPSWVSNLTSLQSLDLSDNRLGGSLPPAMGDLRELTSLFLSGNGIAGEIPASVVACGKLARVSLRGNAIKGSIPAGLLELGLEELDLSDNELTGGIPPGSTRLFETLRRLDLSRNRLTGDIPPEMALYFNLHHLNLSWNDLRSRLPPELGYFRNLSVLDLRSSALYGPIPGDLCDSGSLAVLQLDGNSLSGPIPEEIGNCSSLHLLGLSHNSLNGSIPPGLSRLRKLEILNLEFNDLSGEIPPELGALDSLLAVNISHNRLIGRLPTGGVFPSLDQSAIDGNAGICSPLVHEPCRMNVPKPLVLDPDSYRSANGGPAGDLVGASGSPSSAAVAAAKARHRRFLSVSAIVAISAALVIVLGVVVVALLNASARRRVGLVETALESMCSSSTRSGDPAVGKLVLFGPRSELLSEDFGGSGEALLHKATEIGRGAFGTVYKAAVASDKLVAVKKLLTANIVQYHDDFDREVRILGKARHPNLMPLRGYYWTPQLQLLISDYAGGGSLQARLHDRPDLPPLNWAARFKIALGAAKGLAHLHQSFRPPIIHYNVKPGNILLDDAGDARLADFGLARLLPKPDRHAVGSRFQTALGYVAPEMACQSLRVNERCDVYGFGVVVLELVTGRRPVEYGEDDVVILVDQVRALLERGAALDCVDPRLGPFPEDEVLPVLKLGLVCTSQIPSSRPSMAEVVQILQVIKTPVPERMEAF
;
A
#
# COMPACT_ATOMS: atom_id res chain seq x y z
N MET A 1 48.61 47.79 22.26
CA MET A 1 49.17 46.47 22.67
C MET A 1 48.35 45.93 23.84
N VAL A 2 48.09 44.61 23.86
CA VAL A 2 48.08 43.71 25.04
C VAL A 2 47.51 44.30 26.35
N VAL A 3 46.22 44.10 26.73
CA VAL A 3 45.53 42.88 27.27
C VAL A 3 45.51 42.82 28.81
N ALA A 4 44.41 42.31 29.40
CA ALA A 4 44.13 42.25 30.84
C ALA A 4 43.75 40.83 31.32
N PRO A 5 43.79 40.58 32.65
CA PRO A 5 42.78 39.77 33.38
C PRO A 5 42.24 40.54 34.62
N ALA A 6 41.05 40.32 35.23
CA ALA A 6 40.28 39.11 35.59
C ALA A 6 40.83 38.38 36.86
N PHE A 7 40.05 37.83 37.82
CA PHE A 7 38.59 37.68 37.97
C PHE A 7 38.13 37.37 39.43
N ARG A 8 36.81 37.49 39.69
CA ARG A 8 35.95 37.05 40.84
C ARG A 8 36.47 36.15 41.99
N ARG A 9 35.91 36.39 43.20
CA ARG A 9 35.16 35.43 44.08
C ARG A 9 34.11 36.24 44.89
N LEU A 10 32.80 35.95 44.84
CA LEU A 10 32.03 34.88 45.52
C LEU A 10 31.81 35.18 47.03
N LEU A 11 30.63 35.21 47.68
CA LEU A 11 29.18 35.32 47.40
C LEU A 11 28.45 34.85 48.71
N LEU A 12 27.34 35.49 49.10
CA LEU A 12 26.33 35.06 50.11
C LEU A 12 26.62 35.14 51.63
N LEU A 13 25.50 35.13 52.38
CA LEU A 13 25.30 35.19 53.85
C LEU A 13 25.58 36.59 54.49
N PHE A 14 24.73 37.17 55.37
CA PHE A 14 23.44 36.73 55.93
C PHE A 14 22.49 37.92 56.26
N LEU A 15 21.22 37.57 56.44
CA LEU A 15 19.96 38.34 56.69
C LEU A 15 19.92 39.50 57.71
N ALA A 16 18.78 40.24 57.65
CA ALA A 16 18.05 40.94 58.75
C ALA A 16 18.62 42.30 59.27
N THR A 17 17.95 43.46 59.10
CA THR A 17 16.75 44.03 59.81
C THR A 17 16.95 44.24 61.33
N LEU A 18 16.53 45.32 62.01
CA LEU A 18 15.58 46.45 61.83
C LEU A 18 16.11 47.64 62.72
N SER A 19 15.60 48.88 62.86
CA SER A 19 14.42 49.69 62.45
C SER A 19 14.80 51.20 62.52
N PRO A 20 13.99 52.15 61.99
CA PRO A 20 13.36 53.10 62.93
C PRO A 20 11.87 53.42 62.63
N LEU A 21 11.25 54.19 63.53
CA LEU A 21 9.81 54.50 63.60
C LEU A 21 9.31 55.52 62.56
N VAL A 22 8.00 55.40 62.28
CA VAL A 22 7.15 56.37 61.55
C VAL A 22 6.62 57.47 62.49
N PRO A 23 6.46 58.70 62.00
CA PRO A 23 5.32 59.56 62.35
C PRO A 23 4.43 59.82 61.11
N SER A 24 3.11 59.87 61.31
CA SER A 24 2.13 59.80 60.21
C SER A 24 1.33 61.09 59.97
N LEU A 25 1.00 61.31 58.69
CA LEU A 25 -0.23 61.92 58.16
C LEU A 25 -0.77 63.23 58.77
N ALA A 26 -0.78 64.29 57.96
CA ALA A 26 -2.04 64.93 57.52
C ALA A 26 -1.81 65.82 56.29
N ALA A 27 -2.30 65.41 55.12
CA ALA A 27 -2.46 66.25 53.93
C ALA A 27 -3.68 65.77 53.13
N ALA A 28 -4.38 66.70 52.48
CA ALA A 28 -5.73 66.49 51.95
C ALA A 28 -5.82 65.45 50.82
N ALA A 29 -6.97 64.78 50.75
CA ALA A 29 -7.36 63.94 49.61
C ALA A 29 -7.67 64.81 48.38
N ALA A 30 -6.65 65.14 47.60
CA ALA A 30 -6.81 65.30 46.16
C ALA A 30 -6.81 63.90 45.53
N GLY A 31 -7.72 63.63 44.59
CA GLY A 31 -7.75 62.34 43.89
C GLY A 31 -6.42 62.09 43.19
N ALA A 32 -5.86 60.89 43.33
CA ALA A 32 -4.65 60.51 42.63
C ALA A 32 -4.87 60.62 41.11
N PRO A 33 -3.89 61.09 40.32
CA PRO A 33 -4.02 61.14 38.87
C PRO A 33 -4.21 59.72 38.34
N LEU A 34 -5.34 59.47 37.65
CA LEU A 34 -5.64 58.13 37.13
C LEU A 34 -4.49 57.64 36.24
N ASN A 35 -4.08 56.39 36.47
CA ASN A 35 -3.00 55.76 35.74
C ASN A 35 -3.34 55.66 34.25
N ASP A 36 -2.58 56.37 33.41
CA ASP A 36 -2.82 56.41 31.95
C ASP A 36 -2.80 55.03 31.29
N ASP A 37 -2.06 54.06 31.87
CA ASP A 37 -2.04 52.68 31.35
C ASP A 37 -3.34 51.93 31.67
N VAL A 38 -3.90 52.11 32.87
CA VAL A 38 -5.22 51.57 33.24
C VAL A 38 -6.30 52.17 32.34
N VAL A 39 -6.35 53.50 32.27
CA VAL A 39 -7.34 54.22 31.44
C VAL A 39 -7.19 53.85 29.96
N GLY A 40 -5.97 53.74 29.45
CA GLY A 40 -5.70 53.33 28.07
C GLY A 40 -6.19 51.92 27.75
N LEU A 41 -5.92 50.96 28.64
CA LEU A 41 -6.32 49.56 28.45
C LEU A 41 -7.81 49.29 28.71
N ILE A 42 -8.46 49.99 29.65
CA ILE A 42 -9.93 49.90 29.83
C ILE A 42 -10.65 50.51 28.61
N VAL A 43 -10.19 51.67 28.11
CA VAL A 43 -10.74 52.25 26.88
C VAL A 43 -10.47 51.34 25.68
N PHE A 44 -9.32 50.67 25.59
CA PHE A 44 -9.11 49.63 24.57
C PHE A 44 -10.12 48.48 24.72
N LYS A 45 -10.23 47.89 25.92
CA LYS A 45 -11.15 46.78 26.25
C LYS A 45 -12.61 47.09 25.89
N SER A 46 -13.09 48.34 26.02
CA SER A 46 -14.46 48.71 25.63
C SER A 46 -14.73 48.69 24.12
N GLY A 47 -13.69 48.57 23.28
CA GLY A 47 -13.79 48.29 21.84
C GLY A 47 -13.57 46.83 21.45
N VAL A 48 -13.37 45.94 22.42
CA VAL A 48 -13.11 44.51 22.23
C VAL A 48 -14.33 43.69 22.68
N VAL A 49 -14.80 42.80 21.81
CA VAL A 49 -15.79 41.77 22.15
C VAL A 49 -15.04 40.49 22.51
N ASP A 50 -15.08 40.15 23.79
CA ASP A 50 -14.45 39.00 24.43
C ASP A 50 -15.52 37.97 24.83
N HIS A 51 -15.60 36.87 24.08
CA HIS A 51 -16.53 35.77 24.35
C HIS A 51 -15.95 34.70 25.29
N SER A 52 -14.63 34.68 25.48
CA SER A 52 -13.93 33.66 26.29
C SER A 52 -13.67 34.14 27.73
N GLY A 53 -13.81 35.43 28.00
CA GLY A 53 -13.51 36.04 29.28
C GLY A 53 -12.02 36.21 29.54
N ALA A 54 -11.18 36.19 28.49
CA ALA A 54 -9.73 36.32 28.61
C ALA A 54 -9.29 37.67 29.21
N LEU A 55 -10.08 38.73 29.01
CA LEU A 55 -9.89 40.07 29.57
C LEU A 55 -10.61 40.29 30.91
N SER A 56 -11.16 39.24 31.53
CA SER A 56 -11.94 39.33 32.79
C SER A 56 -11.16 39.89 33.98
N SER A 57 -9.83 39.72 34.00
CA SER A 57 -8.94 40.27 35.05
C SER A 57 -8.72 41.77 34.97
N TRP A 58 -9.11 42.44 33.87
CA TRP A 58 -8.85 43.87 33.67
C TRP A 58 -9.99 44.71 34.27
N GLN A 59 -9.79 45.26 35.48
CA GLN A 59 -10.81 46.03 36.23
C GLN A 59 -10.50 47.53 36.28
N GLU A 60 -11.53 48.37 36.25
CA GLU A 60 -11.35 49.84 36.23
C GLU A 60 -10.93 50.45 37.57
N ASP A 61 -11.13 49.73 38.68
CA ASP A 61 -10.74 50.13 40.04
C ASP A 61 -9.27 49.80 40.40
N ASP A 62 -8.54 49.05 39.57
CA ASP A 62 -7.15 48.65 39.85
C ASP A 62 -6.17 49.82 39.63
N GLU A 63 -5.32 50.15 40.63
CA GLU A 63 -4.36 51.26 40.52
C GLU A 63 -3.27 51.05 39.43
N ALA A 64 -2.94 49.79 39.09
CA ALA A 64 -2.00 49.46 38.03
C ALA A 64 -2.26 48.08 37.41
N PRO A 65 -2.16 47.91 36.07
CA PRO A 65 -2.40 46.62 35.41
C PRO A 65 -1.39 45.54 35.80
N CYS A 66 -0.20 45.97 36.21
CA CYS A 66 1.02 45.18 36.30
C CYS A 66 1.05 44.12 37.40
N ALA A 67 0.09 44.15 38.33
CA ALA A 67 0.02 43.23 39.48
C ALA A 67 -1.00 42.10 39.29
N THR A 68 -2.04 42.33 38.49
CA THR A 68 -3.27 41.51 38.47
C THR A 68 -3.72 41.10 37.06
N TRP A 69 -3.37 41.85 36.01
CA TRP A 69 -3.98 41.68 34.69
C TRP A 69 -3.27 40.63 33.85
N ALA A 70 -4.02 39.65 33.36
CA ALA A 70 -3.53 38.69 32.38
C ALA A 70 -3.10 39.38 31.09
N HIS A 71 -2.12 38.80 30.39
CA HIS A 71 -1.60 39.26 29.09
C HIS A 71 -0.87 40.61 29.04
N ILE A 72 -0.64 41.25 30.20
CA ILE A 72 0.11 42.50 30.35
C ILE A 72 1.51 42.22 30.92
N GLN A 73 2.53 42.93 30.43
CA GLN A 73 3.86 42.98 31.04
C GLN A 73 4.30 44.43 31.21
N CYS A 74 4.93 44.73 32.34
CA CYS A 74 5.39 46.07 32.69
C CYS A 74 6.90 46.14 32.93
N SER A 75 7.46 47.35 32.79
CA SER A 75 8.84 47.66 33.13
C SER A 75 9.07 47.56 34.64
N ALA A 76 9.98 46.68 35.06
CA ALA A 76 10.40 46.56 36.46
C ALA A 76 11.08 47.81 37.03
N ALA A 77 11.45 48.79 36.18
CA ALA A 77 12.08 50.04 36.59
C ALA A 77 11.11 51.24 36.68
N THR A 78 9.95 51.17 36.02
CA THR A 78 9.02 52.31 35.93
C THR A 78 7.55 51.98 36.21
N GLY A 79 7.19 50.70 36.35
CA GLY A 79 5.80 50.28 36.57
C GLY A 79 4.85 50.53 35.40
N ARG A 80 5.35 50.96 34.23
CA ARG A 80 4.56 51.22 33.02
C ARG A 80 4.46 49.99 32.14
N VAL A 81 3.35 49.85 31.42
CA VAL A 81 3.10 48.76 30.46
C VAL A 81 4.07 48.85 29.28
N VAL A 82 4.76 47.74 29.00
CA VAL A 82 5.74 47.61 27.89
C VAL A 82 5.37 46.53 26.87
N ASN A 83 4.54 45.55 27.24
CA ASN A 83 4.08 44.49 26.36
C ASN A 83 2.58 44.18 26.57
N VAL A 84 1.84 44.02 25.48
CA VAL A 84 0.45 43.56 25.46
C VAL A 84 0.37 42.40 24.46
N SER A 85 0.04 41.21 24.93
CA SER A 85 0.11 39.97 24.13
C SER A 85 -1.17 39.14 24.22
N LEU A 86 -2.13 39.46 23.36
CA LEU A 86 -3.50 38.93 23.32
C LEU A 86 -3.73 37.92 22.19
N SER A 87 -2.67 37.23 21.76
CA SER A 87 -2.72 36.34 20.59
C SER A 87 -3.50 35.04 20.83
N GLY A 88 -4.29 34.61 19.83
CA GLY A 88 -5.00 33.33 19.85
C GLY A 88 -6.22 33.26 20.78
N LEU A 89 -6.77 34.39 21.23
CA LEU A 89 -7.80 34.45 22.28
C LEU A 89 -9.26 34.46 21.76
N GLY A 90 -9.45 34.55 20.44
CA GLY A 90 -10.78 34.64 19.81
C GLY A 90 -11.45 36.00 19.98
N LEU A 91 -10.67 37.04 20.29
CA LEU A 91 -11.15 38.41 20.47
C LEU A 91 -11.62 39.01 19.14
N SER A 92 -12.58 39.93 19.20
CA SER A 92 -13.10 40.64 18.02
C SER A 92 -13.41 42.11 18.32
N GLY A 93 -13.77 42.89 17.31
CA GLY A 93 -14.03 44.33 17.44
C GLY A 93 -13.00 45.18 16.70
N HIS A 94 -12.67 46.37 17.24
CA HIS A 94 -11.92 47.41 16.53
C HIS A 94 -10.83 48.06 17.40
N LEU A 95 -9.70 48.41 16.78
CA LEU A 95 -8.60 49.11 17.46
C LEU A 95 -8.95 50.59 17.68
N ASN A 96 -9.10 50.97 18.94
CA ASN A 96 -9.50 52.32 19.34
C ASN A 96 -8.37 53.10 20.03
N ARG A 97 -8.60 54.41 20.23
CA ARG A 97 -7.61 55.38 20.73
C ARG A 97 -7.07 55.10 22.13
N GLY A 98 -7.65 54.17 22.91
CA GLY A 98 -7.15 53.81 24.25
C GLY A 98 -5.69 53.37 24.23
N LEU A 99 -5.27 52.61 23.21
CA LEU A 99 -3.89 52.16 23.04
C LEU A 99 -2.89 53.33 23.01
N ALA A 100 -3.26 54.49 22.45
CA ALA A 100 -2.37 55.64 22.29
C ALA A 100 -1.94 56.30 23.62
N LYS A 101 -2.56 55.94 24.77
CA LYS A 101 -2.07 56.35 26.10
C LYS A 101 -0.84 55.58 26.59
N LEU A 102 -0.54 54.42 26.00
CA LEU A 102 0.50 53.49 26.44
C LEU A 102 1.89 53.97 25.99
N SER A 103 2.33 55.10 26.53
CA SER A 103 3.54 55.83 26.11
C SER A 103 4.86 55.05 26.27
N ALA A 104 4.84 53.93 27.00
CA ALA A 104 5.99 53.05 27.22
C ALA A 104 5.89 51.70 26.46
N LEU A 105 4.85 51.49 25.65
CA LEU A 105 4.59 50.24 24.96
C LEU A 105 5.67 49.93 23.91
N GLU A 106 6.47 48.90 24.14
CA GLU A 106 7.48 48.42 23.20
C GLU A 106 6.94 47.31 22.27
N SER A 107 5.95 46.54 22.73
CA SER A 107 5.44 45.35 22.03
C SER A 107 3.91 45.26 22.11
N LEU A 108 3.26 45.15 20.95
CA LEU A 108 1.83 44.89 20.81
C LEU A 108 1.62 43.68 19.90
N SER A 109 1.04 42.60 20.43
CA SER A 109 0.67 41.40 19.66
C SER A 109 -0.80 41.06 19.86
N LEU A 110 -1.58 41.15 18.77
CA LEU A 110 -2.99 40.79 18.70
C LEU A 110 -3.24 39.65 17.69
N ALA A 111 -2.19 38.93 17.30
CA ALA A 111 -2.22 37.95 16.21
C ALA A 111 -3.17 36.75 16.44
N GLY A 112 -3.80 36.23 15.39
CA GLY A 112 -4.69 35.07 15.49
C GLY A 112 -5.98 35.37 16.24
N ASN A 113 -6.68 36.42 15.83
CA ASN A 113 -7.96 36.87 16.39
C ASN A 113 -8.93 37.27 15.25
N ASN A 114 -10.07 37.86 15.60
CA ASN A 114 -11.10 38.32 14.66
C ASN A 114 -11.33 39.84 14.80
N PHE A 115 -10.25 40.62 14.99
CA PHE A 115 -10.31 42.08 14.92
C PHE A 115 -10.51 42.53 13.48
N SER A 116 -11.27 43.60 13.27
CA SER A 116 -11.70 44.04 11.94
C SER A 116 -11.73 45.56 11.79
N GLY A 117 -12.07 46.04 10.59
CA GLY A 117 -12.08 47.46 10.23
C GLY A 117 -10.73 47.92 9.69
N VAL A 118 -10.52 49.24 9.60
CA VAL A 118 -9.28 49.82 9.07
C VAL A 118 -8.17 49.89 10.11
N LEU A 119 -6.91 49.75 9.68
CA LEU A 119 -5.76 50.02 10.55
C LEU A 119 -5.78 51.50 10.98
N PRO A 120 -5.77 51.79 12.30
CA PRO A 120 -5.85 53.17 12.75
C PRO A 120 -4.52 53.91 12.68
N SER A 121 -4.51 55.08 12.04
CA SER A 121 -3.35 55.97 11.99
C SER A 121 -2.85 56.41 13.38
N HIS A 122 -3.68 56.38 14.43
CA HIS A 122 -3.28 56.78 15.79
C HIS A 122 -2.29 55.80 16.47
N LEU A 123 -2.02 54.63 15.89
CA LEU A 123 -0.89 53.78 16.33
C LEU A 123 0.46 54.49 16.14
N SER A 124 0.55 55.45 15.20
CA SER A 124 1.72 56.31 14.98
C SER A 124 2.14 57.14 16.20
N LEU A 125 1.27 57.30 17.19
CA LEU A 125 1.51 58.10 18.39
C LEU A 125 2.28 57.36 19.49
N LEU A 126 2.63 56.08 19.29
CA LEU A 126 3.31 55.23 20.27
C LEU A 126 4.85 55.39 20.18
N PRO A 127 5.50 56.18 21.05
CA PRO A 127 6.88 56.64 20.83
C PRO A 127 7.95 55.61 21.20
N ALA A 128 7.55 54.44 21.72
CA ALA A 128 8.42 53.38 22.19
C ALA A 128 8.28 52.07 21.38
N LEU A 129 7.34 52.00 20.42
CA LEU A 129 6.94 50.73 19.82
C LEU A 129 8.04 50.14 18.92
N ARG A 130 8.46 48.91 19.25
CA ARG A 130 9.51 48.12 18.58
C ARG A 130 8.96 46.90 17.85
N LEU A 131 7.85 46.34 18.32
CA LEU A 131 7.16 45.21 17.71
C LEU A 131 5.66 45.52 17.62
N LEU A 132 5.12 45.42 16.40
CA LEU A 132 3.68 45.44 16.14
C LEU A 132 3.31 44.18 15.35
N ASN A 133 2.50 43.31 15.95
CA ASN A 133 1.97 42.12 15.31
C ASN A 133 0.43 42.10 15.36
N LEU A 134 -0.20 42.19 14.19
CA LEU A 134 -1.64 42.15 13.98
C LEU A 134 -2.04 41.02 12.99
N SER A 135 -1.19 40.02 12.77
CA SER A 135 -1.40 39.01 11.74
C SER A 135 -2.56 38.04 12.03
N SER A 136 -3.05 37.36 11.00
CA SER A 136 -4.19 36.43 11.07
C SER A 136 -5.41 37.07 11.76
N ASN A 137 -5.95 38.11 11.12
CA ASN A 137 -7.09 38.93 11.56
C ASN A 137 -7.93 39.37 10.34
N ALA A 138 -8.94 40.22 10.53
CA ALA A 138 -9.83 40.75 9.49
C ALA A 138 -9.66 42.27 9.26
N PHE A 139 -8.46 42.83 9.46
CA PHE A 139 -8.18 44.23 9.14
C PHE A 139 -8.21 44.46 7.63
N SER A 140 -8.72 45.62 7.20
CA SER A 140 -9.05 45.91 5.80
C SER A 140 -8.79 47.37 5.40
N GLY A 141 -8.99 47.69 4.12
CA GLY A 141 -8.73 49.02 3.58
C GLY A 141 -7.24 49.24 3.29
N ALA A 142 -6.81 50.51 3.21
CA ALA A 142 -5.43 50.87 2.90
C ALA A 142 -4.53 50.88 4.15
N MET A 143 -3.24 50.60 3.97
CA MET A 143 -2.23 50.85 5.01
C MET A 143 -2.02 52.37 5.17
N PRO A 144 -2.26 52.96 6.37
CA PRO A 144 -2.06 54.40 6.59
C PRO A 144 -0.57 54.76 6.59
N GLY A 145 -0.18 55.72 5.75
CA GLY A 145 1.20 56.20 5.63
C GLY A 145 1.75 56.84 6.91
N GLU A 146 0.86 57.29 7.81
CA GLU A 146 1.21 57.79 9.14
C GLU A 146 1.94 56.75 10.01
N LEU A 147 1.79 55.44 9.73
CA LEU A 147 2.61 54.40 10.37
C LEU A 147 4.12 54.58 10.12
N GLY A 148 4.51 55.32 9.07
CA GLY A 148 5.89 55.71 8.83
C GLY A 148 6.52 56.55 9.94
N ALA A 149 5.73 57.24 10.77
CA ALA A 149 6.25 57.91 11.96
C ALA A 149 6.87 56.93 12.98
N LEU A 150 6.43 55.67 12.99
CA LEU A 150 7.01 54.61 13.83
C LEU A 150 8.33 54.05 13.27
N ALA A 151 8.70 54.32 12.02
CA ALA A 151 9.87 53.70 11.38
C ALA A 151 11.18 53.98 12.13
N ALA A 152 11.27 55.08 12.88
CA ALA A 152 12.41 55.39 13.74
C ALA A 152 12.64 54.36 14.86
N THR A 153 11.58 53.79 15.42
CA THR A 153 11.60 52.90 16.60
C THR A 153 11.22 51.44 16.29
N LEU A 154 10.39 51.22 15.28
CA LEU A 154 9.82 49.92 14.93
C LEU A 154 10.90 49.01 14.31
N THR A 155 11.01 47.80 14.85
CA THR A 155 12.02 46.80 14.45
C THR A 155 11.38 45.55 13.84
N ALA A 156 10.13 45.25 14.19
CA ALA A 156 9.33 44.18 13.61
C ALA A 156 7.90 44.68 13.36
N LEU A 157 7.43 44.49 12.13
CA LEU A 157 6.04 44.73 11.72
C LEU A 157 5.49 43.46 11.06
N ASP A 158 4.40 42.92 11.60
CA ASP A 158 3.67 41.81 11.01
C ASP A 158 2.18 42.18 10.89
N LEU A 159 1.70 42.24 9.65
CA LEU A 159 0.30 42.51 9.28
C LEU A 159 -0.22 41.38 8.35
N SER A 160 0.43 40.22 8.35
CA SER A 160 0.10 39.12 7.42
C SER A 160 -1.27 38.49 7.68
N ASP A 161 -1.81 37.76 6.71
CA ASP A 161 -3.11 37.08 6.76
C ASP A 161 -4.25 38.02 7.23
N ASN A 162 -4.52 39.03 6.41
CA ASN A 162 -5.54 40.06 6.62
C ASN A 162 -6.19 40.46 5.27
N ALA A 163 -7.07 41.45 5.25
CA ALA A 163 -7.75 41.97 4.07
C ALA A 163 -7.28 43.38 3.64
N LEU A 164 -6.02 43.75 3.95
CA LEU A 164 -5.41 45.03 3.57
C LEU A 164 -5.26 45.12 2.05
N SER A 165 -5.31 46.33 1.51
CA SER A 165 -5.47 46.60 0.07
C SER A 165 -4.80 47.90 -0.37
N GLY A 166 -4.64 48.11 -1.67
CA GLY A 166 -3.96 49.29 -2.21
C GLY A 166 -2.44 49.19 -2.12
N ALA A 167 -1.75 50.31 -2.37
CA ALA A 167 -0.29 50.35 -2.42
C ALA A 167 0.36 50.29 -1.03
N ILE A 168 1.58 49.77 -0.97
CA ILE A 168 2.42 49.82 0.23
C ILE A 168 3.03 51.24 0.32
N PRO A 169 2.81 52.00 1.40
CA PRO A 169 3.35 53.36 1.54
C PRO A 169 4.88 53.37 1.67
N ASP A 170 5.55 54.34 1.05
CA ASP A 170 7.03 54.48 1.07
C ASP A 170 7.54 54.90 2.47
N GLU A 171 6.69 55.54 3.27
CA GLU A 171 7.04 56.17 4.54
C GLU A 171 7.50 55.15 5.60
N ILE A 172 6.98 53.92 5.57
CA ILE A 172 7.30 52.86 6.55
C ILE A 172 8.76 52.37 6.44
N PHE A 173 9.41 52.59 5.30
CA PHE A 173 10.79 52.15 5.05
C PHE A 173 11.85 53.15 5.50
N SER A 174 11.45 54.26 6.11
CA SER A 174 12.33 55.39 6.49
C SER A 174 13.23 55.14 7.71
N GLY A 175 13.33 53.90 8.23
CA GLY A 175 14.08 53.62 9.46
C GLY A 175 14.48 52.16 9.73
N SER A 176 14.26 51.71 10.96
CA SER A 176 15.03 50.65 11.65
C SER A 176 14.44 49.22 11.56
N LEU A 177 13.51 48.97 10.64
CA LEU A 177 12.84 47.68 10.50
C LEU A 177 13.83 46.55 10.13
N ARG A 178 13.73 45.44 10.86
CA ARG A 178 14.50 44.20 10.67
C ARG A 178 13.64 43.06 10.16
N TYR A 179 12.36 43.07 10.52
CA TYR A 179 11.36 42.11 10.08
C TYR A 179 10.14 42.86 9.55
N LEU A 180 9.73 42.55 8.31
CA LEU A 180 8.48 43.00 7.72
C LEU A 180 7.75 41.81 7.09
N SER A 181 6.52 41.57 7.52
CA SER A 181 5.60 40.62 6.91
C SER A 181 4.27 41.31 6.60
N LEU A 182 3.90 41.35 5.32
CA LEU A 182 2.62 41.84 4.80
C LEU A 182 1.92 40.75 3.97
N ALA A 183 2.28 39.48 4.19
CA ALA A 183 1.84 38.35 3.38
C ALA A 183 0.33 38.09 3.47
N GLY A 184 -0.26 37.36 2.53
CA GLY A 184 -1.67 36.91 2.63
C GLY A 184 -2.65 38.07 2.74
N ASN A 185 -2.56 39.04 1.82
CA ASN A 185 -3.38 40.26 1.80
C ASN A 185 -3.81 40.57 0.34
N ALA A 186 -4.46 41.72 0.12
CA ALA A 186 -4.87 42.20 -1.20
C ALA A 186 -4.11 43.48 -1.63
N LEU A 187 -2.88 43.69 -1.14
CA LEU A 187 -2.03 44.82 -1.49
C LEU A 187 -1.65 44.77 -2.97
N SER A 188 -1.56 45.92 -3.63
CA SER A 188 -1.57 46.04 -5.08
C SER A 188 -0.70 47.18 -5.60
N GLY A 189 -0.10 47.02 -6.79
CA GLY A 189 0.79 48.02 -7.40
C GLY A 189 2.27 47.62 -7.31
N PRO A 190 3.20 48.51 -7.68
CA PRO A 190 4.62 48.20 -7.73
C PRO A 190 5.22 48.02 -6.33
N LEU A 191 6.43 47.44 -6.27
CA LEU A 191 7.23 47.44 -5.05
C LEU A 191 7.69 48.87 -4.69
N PRO A 192 7.62 49.27 -3.41
CA PRO A 192 7.93 50.63 -2.96
C PRO A 192 9.41 50.98 -3.11
N LEU A 193 9.71 52.13 -3.72
CA LEU A 193 11.10 52.60 -3.96
C LEU A 193 11.81 53.01 -2.66
N GLY A 194 11.03 53.42 -1.65
CA GLY A 194 11.49 53.72 -0.30
C GLY A 194 12.12 52.52 0.41
N LEU A 195 11.81 51.28 -0.02
CA LEU A 195 12.38 50.04 0.52
C LEU A 195 13.91 50.09 0.62
N SER A 196 14.56 50.69 -0.37
CA SER A 196 16.00 50.98 -0.45
C SER A 196 16.62 51.61 0.81
N ARG A 197 15.83 52.43 1.53
CA ARG A 197 16.25 53.17 2.73
C ARG A 197 16.34 52.27 3.97
N CYS A 198 15.62 51.15 3.96
CA CYS A 198 15.51 50.22 5.08
C CYS A 198 16.70 49.24 5.18
N GLY A 199 17.94 49.74 5.09
CA GLY A 199 19.18 48.93 5.05
C GLY A 199 19.47 48.08 6.31
N SER A 200 18.57 48.08 7.30
CA SER A 200 18.62 47.22 8.48
C SER A 200 17.82 45.91 8.35
N LEU A 201 17.04 45.76 7.27
CA LEU A 201 16.11 44.65 7.05
C LEU A 201 16.82 43.28 6.93
N LEU A 202 16.27 42.28 7.61
CA LEU A 202 16.74 40.89 7.64
C LEU A 202 15.72 39.92 7.04
N HIS A 203 14.42 40.23 7.15
CA HIS A 203 13.33 39.42 6.62
C HIS A 203 12.30 40.34 5.96
N LEU A 204 12.02 40.07 4.68
CA LEU A 204 10.97 40.71 3.90
C LEU A 204 10.05 39.62 3.33
N ASN A 205 8.78 39.64 3.75
CA ASN A 205 7.75 38.76 3.22
C ASN A 205 6.54 39.60 2.74
N LEU A 206 6.32 39.61 1.42
CA LEU A 206 5.20 40.27 0.75
C LEU A 206 4.34 39.27 -0.05
N SER A 207 4.46 37.98 0.27
CA SER A 207 3.86 36.90 -0.51
C SER A 207 2.33 36.89 -0.47
N GLY A 208 1.68 36.26 -1.46
CA GLY A 208 0.22 36.11 -1.47
C GLY A 208 -0.51 37.46 -1.48
N ASN A 209 -0.18 38.29 -2.47
CA ASN A 209 -0.74 39.63 -2.67
C ASN A 209 -1.00 39.87 -4.18
N ARG A 210 -1.30 41.11 -4.58
CA ARG A 210 -1.53 41.54 -5.97
C ARG A 210 -0.49 42.57 -6.42
N LEU A 211 0.73 42.50 -5.89
CA LEU A 211 1.82 43.39 -6.28
C LEU A 211 2.22 43.10 -7.73
N SER A 212 2.42 44.14 -8.53
CA SER A 212 2.35 44.07 -9.99
C SER A 212 3.36 44.98 -10.68
N GLY A 213 3.83 44.57 -11.87
CA GLY A 213 4.81 45.32 -12.67
C GLY A 213 6.24 44.82 -12.44
N GLU A 214 7.21 45.52 -13.02
CA GLU A 214 8.63 45.11 -12.97
C GLU A 214 9.31 45.70 -11.72
N PRO A 215 9.89 44.88 -10.83
CA PRO A 215 10.63 45.39 -9.68
C PRO A 215 11.92 46.11 -10.10
N ASP A 216 12.12 47.33 -9.60
CA ASP A 216 13.46 47.92 -9.56
C ASP A 216 14.30 47.21 -8.49
N PHE A 217 14.77 46.01 -8.82
CA PHE A 217 15.72 45.26 -8.00
C PHE A 217 16.97 46.11 -7.70
N ALA A 218 17.47 46.87 -8.68
CA ALA A 218 18.75 47.57 -8.59
C ALA A 218 18.74 48.73 -7.59
N GLY A 219 17.71 49.59 -7.65
CA GLY A 219 17.53 50.68 -6.70
C GLY A 219 16.85 50.26 -5.40
N SER A 220 15.93 49.29 -5.41
CA SER A 220 15.06 49.00 -4.25
C SER A 220 15.47 47.79 -3.40
N LEU A 221 16.00 46.71 -4.00
CA LEU A 221 16.28 45.44 -3.30
C LEU A 221 17.78 45.18 -3.07
N LEU A 222 18.63 45.37 -4.08
CA LEU A 222 20.08 45.13 -3.97
C LEU A 222 20.83 45.99 -2.92
N PRO A 223 20.34 47.17 -2.48
CA PRO A 223 20.90 47.86 -1.31
C PRO A 223 20.73 47.12 0.02
N LEU A 224 19.76 46.19 0.13
CA LEU A 224 19.43 45.46 1.36
C LEU A 224 20.43 44.34 1.70
N ARG A 225 21.73 44.67 1.74
CA ARG A 225 22.83 43.69 1.89
C ARG A 225 22.80 42.82 3.15
N ARG A 226 21.92 43.13 4.11
CA ARG A 226 21.70 42.37 5.36
C ARG A 226 20.58 41.34 5.27
N LEU A 227 19.79 41.35 4.19
CA LEU A 227 18.61 40.53 4.00
C LEU A 227 18.98 39.04 4.00
N ARG A 228 18.15 38.24 4.69
CA ARG A 228 18.30 36.78 4.87
C ARG A 228 17.12 36.00 4.30
N VAL A 229 15.94 36.61 4.27
CA VAL A 229 14.74 36.06 3.63
C VAL A 229 14.15 37.14 2.71
N LEU A 230 13.97 36.79 1.45
CA LEU A 230 13.20 37.55 0.47
C LEU A 230 12.10 36.65 -0.06
N ASP A 231 10.85 36.94 0.31
CA ASP A 231 9.67 36.23 -0.16
C ASP A 231 8.71 37.21 -0.84
N LEU A 232 8.63 37.10 -2.17
CA LEU A 232 7.74 37.85 -3.06
C LEU A 232 6.77 36.90 -3.79
N SER A 233 6.62 35.66 -3.31
CA SER A 233 5.85 34.62 -3.98
C SER A 233 4.36 34.95 -4.11
N ARG A 234 3.65 34.32 -5.06
CA ARG A 234 2.19 34.43 -5.24
C ARG A 234 1.74 35.89 -5.39
N ASN A 235 2.23 36.53 -6.45
CA ASN A 235 1.96 37.93 -6.80
C ASN A 235 1.84 38.07 -8.34
N GLU A 236 1.72 39.30 -8.85
CA GLU A 236 1.64 39.62 -10.28
C GLU A 236 2.92 40.33 -10.80
N LEU A 237 4.06 40.15 -10.11
CA LEU A 237 5.35 40.78 -10.48
C LEU A 237 5.89 40.19 -11.77
N ALA A 238 6.53 41.03 -12.59
CA ALA A 238 6.95 40.70 -13.95
C ALA A 238 8.40 41.16 -14.23
N GLY A 239 8.84 40.93 -15.48
CA GLY A 239 10.17 41.34 -15.95
C GLY A 239 11.30 40.39 -15.53
N PRO A 240 12.56 40.73 -15.86
CA PRO A 240 13.72 39.91 -15.53
C PRO A 240 14.26 40.16 -14.13
N VAL A 241 14.77 39.11 -13.47
CA VAL A 241 15.57 39.23 -12.24
C VAL A 241 17.03 39.50 -12.63
N PRO A 242 17.68 40.58 -12.16
CA PRO A 242 19.00 40.98 -12.67
C PRO A 242 20.16 40.20 -12.05
N GLU A 243 21.29 40.20 -12.76
CA GLU A 243 22.55 39.56 -12.35
C GLU A 243 23.14 40.10 -11.03
N GLY A 244 22.71 41.27 -10.57
CA GLY A 244 23.21 41.89 -9.33
C GLY A 244 22.84 41.15 -8.04
N MET A 245 22.02 40.08 -8.09
CA MET A 245 21.58 39.30 -6.92
C MET A 245 22.72 38.85 -5.99
N GLY A 246 23.92 38.59 -6.52
CA GLY A 246 25.11 38.23 -5.72
C GLY A 246 25.53 39.27 -4.66
N LEU A 247 25.06 40.52 -4.76
CA LEU A 247 25.25 41.53 -3.70
C LEU A 247 24.53 41.16 -2.40
N LEU A 248 23.45 40.37 -2.46
CA LEU A 248 22.68 39.85 -1.32
C LEU A 248 23.32 38.59 -0.71
N HIS A 249 24.64 38.58 -0.56
CA HIS A 249 25.46 37.49 0.00
C HIS A 249 25.00 36.90 1.36
N ASN A 250 24.17 37.63 2.14
CA ASN A 250 23.58 37.15 3.41
C ASN A 250 22.28 36.35 3.23
N LEU A 251 21.74 36.27 2.01
CA LEU A 251 20.46 35.65 1.71
C LEU A 251 20.51 34.13 1.95
N LYS A 252 19.46 33.61 2.60
CA LYS A 252 19.26 32.19 2.92
C LYS A 252 18.05 31.58 2.23
N VAL A 253 16.99 32.36 2.12
CA VAL A 253 15.72 31.97 1.50
C VAL A 253 15.38 33.00 0.43
N LEU A 254 15.18 32.52 -0.80
CA LEU A 254 14.68 33.30 -1.94
C LEU A 254 13.43 32.61 -2.49
N ARG A 255 12.27 33.25 -2.36
CA ARG A 255 11.02 32.79 -2.99
C ARG A 255 10.44 33.86 -3.90
N LEU A 256 10.38 33.55 -5.18
CA LEU A 256 9.76 34.38 -6.23
C LEU A 256 8.64 33.62 -6.96
N ASN A 257 8.26 32.44 -6.48
CA ASN A 257 7.38 31.52 -7.18
C ASN A 257 5.93 31.97 -7.29
N GLY A 258 5.23 31.55 -8.35
CA GLY A 258 3.86 31.99 -8.64
C GLY A 258 3.80 33.49 -8.97
N ASN A 259 4.54 33.90 -9.99
CA ASN A 259 4.62 35.28 -10.50
C ASN A 259 4.66 35.26 -12.05
N ARG A 260 5.00 36.39 -12.67
CA ARG A 260 5.18 36.55 -14.12
C ARG A 260 6.62 36.95 -14.49
N PHE A 261 7.61 36.59 -13.67
CA PHE A 261 9.02 36.85 -13.96
C PHE A 261 9.46 36.13 -15.24
N SER A 262 10.40 36.71 -15.97
CA SER A 262 10.82 36.25 -17.30
C SER A 262 12.33 36.38 -17.52
N GLY A 263 12.79 36.05 -18.74
CA GLY A 263 14.21 36.06 -19.08
C GLY A 263 14.94 34.84 -18.53
N GLY A 264 16.25 34.98 -18.28
CA GLY A 264 17.07 33.92 -17.69
C GLY A 264 16.99 33.92 -16.16
N VAL A 265 17.23 32.76 -15.54
CA VAL A 265 17.59 32.73 -14.11
C VAL A 265 19.00 33.34 -13.98
N PRO A 266 19.22 34.38 -13.16
CA PRO A 266 20.49 35.11 -13.17
C PRO A 266 21.65 34.28 -12.56
N LEU A 267 22.82 34.35 -13.19
CA LEU A 267 24.07 33.77 -12.69
C LEU A 267 24.41 34.28 -11.28
N GLY A 268 24.01 35.51 -10.97
CA GLY A 268 24.11 36.18 -9.67
C GLY A 268 23.68 35.35 -8.46
N ILE A 269 22.68 34.46 -8.61
CA ILE A 269 22.17 33.63 -7.50
C ILE A 269 23.24 32.65 -6.99
N GLY A 270 24.08 32.13 -7.87
CA GLY A 270 25.18 31.21 -7.49
C GLY A 270 26.25 31.83 -6.60
N TYR A 271 26.28 33.16 -6.45
CA TYR A 271 27.22 33.89 -5.61
C TYR A 271 26.67 34.22 -4.20
N CYS A 272 25.53 33.64 -3.80
CA CYS A 272 24.94 33.78 -2.47
C CYS A 272 25.20 32.51 -1.63
N PRO A 273 26.39 32.35 -0.99
CA PRO A 273 26.84 31.07 -0.41
C PRO A 273 26.07 30.60 0.83
N HIS A 274 25.12 31.40 1.31
CA HIS A 274 24.28 31.09 2.47
C HIS A 274 22.86 30.64 2.11
N LEU A 275 22.53 30.55 0.80
CA LEU A 275 21.26 30.02 0.34
C LEU A 275 21.07 28.56 0.77
N THR A 276 19.99 28.34 1.53
CA THR A 276 19.47 27.02 1.91
C THR A 276 18.21 26.67 1.12
N GLU A 277 17.49 27.67 0.60
CA GLU A 277 16.21 27.50 -0.09
C GLU A 277 16.10 28.49 -1.25
N VAL A 278 15.79 27.98 -2.45
CA VAL A 278 15.47 28.76 -3.66
C VAL A 278 14.20 28.18 -4.28
N ASP A 279 13.14 28.98 -4.37
CA ASP A 279 11.91 28.65 -5.09
C ASP A 279 11.58 29.74 -6.13
N LEU A 280 11.70 29.37 -7.42
CA LEU A 280 11.37 30.21 -8.58
C LEU A 280 10.23 29.59 -9.42
N SER A 281 9.53 28.57 -8.90
CA SER A 281 8.51 27.81 -9.63
C SER A 281 7.32 28.66 -10.13
N GLY A 282 6.58 28.18 -11.13
CA GLY A 282 5.38 28.85 -11.65
C GLY A 282 5.67 30.27 -12.14
N ASN A 283 6.56 30.38 -13.13
CA ASN A 283 7.03 31.64 -13.71
C ASN A 283 7.31 31.46 -15.22
N GLY A 284 7.84 32.50 -15.87
CA GLY A 284 8.29 32.50 -17.27
C GLY A 284 9.80 32.44 -17.46
N PHE A 285 10.57 31.93 -16.49
CA PHE A 285 12.04 31.81 -16.64
C PHE A 285 12.41 30.84 -17.76
N SER A 286 13.51 31.13 -18.46
CA SER A 286 13.89 30.49 -19.72
C SER A 286 15.41 30.37 -19.85
N GLY A 287 15.89 29.66 -20.89
CA GLY A 287 17.31 29.35 -21.02
C GLY A 287 17.74 28.24 -20.07
N SER A 288 19.04 28.07 -19.84
CA SER A 288 19.59 26.97 -19.01
C SER A 288 19.66 27.31 -17.53
N VAL A 289 19.70 26.27 -16.69
CA VAL A 289 19.95 26.41 -15.25
C VAL A 289 21.40 26.92 -15.04
N PRO A 290 21.63 28.04 -14.31
CA PRO A 290 22.94 28.66 -14.18
C PRO A 290 24.04 27.76 -13.62
N TYR A 291 25.14 27.62 -14.35
CA TYR A 291 26.30 26.84 -13.91
C TYR A 291 26.93 27.34 -12.60
N THR A 292 26.71 28.61 -12.24
CA THR A 292 27.17 29.20 -10.98
C THR A 292 26.47 28.61 -9.75
N MET A 293 25.28 28.02 -9.91
CA MET A 293 24.56 27.36 -8.80
C MET A 293 25.31 26.15 -8.22
N GLN A 294 26.30 25.59 -8.94
CA GLN A 294 27.19 24.54 -8.44
C GLN A 294 27.94 24.92 -7.14
N TRP A 295 28.04 26.20 -6.81
CA TRP A 295 28.70 26.70 -5.60
C TRP A 295 27.79 26.82 -4.37
N LEU A 296 26.48 26.55 -4.51
CA LEU A 296 25.50 26.65 -3.43
C LEU A 296 25.51 25.40 -2.52
N SER A 297 26.66 25.14 -1.90
CA SER A 297 26.90 23.93 -1.08
C SER A 297 26.00 23.77 0.16
N SER A 298 25.31 24.84 0.57
CA SER A 298 24.34 24.85 1.68
C SER A 298 22.88 24.64 1.22
N LEU A 299 22.63 24.50 -0.09
CA LEU A 299 21.28 24.44 -0.65
C LEU A 299 20.60 23.11 -0.29
N ALA A 300 19.50 23.18 0.46
CA ALA A 300 18.69 22.04 0.87
C ALA A 300 17.42 21.89 0.03
N PHE A 301 16.88 23.00 -0.51
CA PHE A 301 15.68 23.01 -1.34
C PHE A 301 15.92 23.85 -2.60
N LEU A 302 15.74 23.23 -3.78
CA LEU A 302 15.74 23.89 -5.07
C LEU A 302 14.47 23.53 -5.84
N ASN A 303 13.64 24.54 -6.11
CA ASN A 303 12.44 24.39 -6.91
C ASN A 303 12.42 25.42 -8.07
N LEU A 304 12.44 24.92 -9.30
CA LEU A 304 12.33 25.71 -10.54
C LEU A 304 11.15 25.23 -11.42
N SER A 305 10.22 24.44 -10.88
CA SER A 305 9.19 23.77 -11.69
C SER A 305 8.17 24.73 -12.33
N GLY A 306 7.48 24.31 -13.39
CA GLY A 306 6.49 25.14 -14.08
C GLY A 306 7.11 26.41 -14.68
N ASN A 307 8.14 26.24 -15.51
CA ASN A 307 8.88 27.31 -16.19
C ASN A 307 9.15 26.94 -17.66
N GLN A 308 10.01 27.69 -18.34
CA GLN A 308 10.43 27.45 -19.74
C GLN A 308 11.93 27.15 -19.86
N LEU A 309 12.55 26.61 -18.80
CA LEU A 309 13.97 26.27 -18.77
C LEU A 309 14.30 25.15 -19.75
N SER A 310 15.46 25.22 -20.38
CA SER A 310 15.86 24.38 -21.51
C SER A 310 17.34 24.00 -21.46
N ALA A 311 17.79 23.22 -22.46
CA ALA A 311 19.08 22.52 -22.47
C ALA A 311 19.16 21.41 -21.41
N ASP A 312 20.30 20.72 -21.36
CA ASP A 312 20.43 19.47 -20.63
C ASP A 312 20.43 19.65 -19.10
N LEU A 313 19.86 18.67 -18.37
CA LEU A 313 19.95 18.59 -16.91
C LEU A 313 21.43 18.62 -16.47
N PRO A 314 21.91 19.65 -15.74
CA PRO A 314 23.35 19.81 -15.54
C PRO A 314 23.95 18.77 -14.59
N SER A 315 25.08 18.18 -14.99
CA SER A 315 25.78 17.15 -14.20
C SER A 315 26.22 17.63 -12.81
N TRP A 316 26.53 18.94 -12.65
CA TRP A 316 26.93 19.55 -11.39
C TRP A 316 25.83 19.56 -10.32
N VAL A 317 24.56 19.30 -10.67
CA VAL A 317 23.47 19.15 -9.69
C VAL A 317 23.82 18.07 -8.65
N SER A 318 24.53 17.02 -9.08
CA SER A 318 25.07 15.94 -8.23
C SER A 318 26.03 16.42 -7.13
N ASN A 319 26.66 17.59 -7.29
CA ASN A 319 27.62 18.15 -6.33
C ASN A 319 26.93 18.83 -5.14
N LEU A 320 25.62 19.07 -5.20
CA LEU A 320 24.84 19.73 -4.15
C LEU A 320 24.50 18.75 -3.02
N THR A 321 25.52 18.20 -2.35
CA THR A 321 25.38 17.09 -1.39
C THR A 321 24.49 17.37 -0.17
N SER A 322 24.15 18.64 0.11
CA SER A 322 23.20 19.06 1.14
C SER A 322 21.73 19.04 0.68
N LEU A 323 21.45 18.78 -0.61
CA LEU A 323 20.14 18.92 -1.23
C LEU A 323 19.17 17.82 -0.77
N GLN A 324 18.07 18.24 -0.16
CA GLN A 324 17.00 17.38 0.38
C GLN A 324 15.79 17.29 -0.55
N SER A 325 15.55 18.32 -1.36
CA SER A 325 14.48 18.35 -2.34
C SER A 325 14.94 19.05 -3.62
N LEU A 326 14.75 18.38 -4.75
CA LEU A 326 14.97 18.92 -6.09
C LEU A 326 13.66 18.81 -6.89
N ASP A 327 13.13 19.95 -7.34
CA ASP A 327 12.03 19.99 -8.30
C ASP A 327 12.38 20.87 -9.50
N LEU A 328 12.43 20.25 -10.68
CA LEU A 328 12.61 20.91 -11.99
C LEU A 328 11.48 20.54 -12.96
N SER A 329 10.34 20.08 -12.44
CA SER A 329 9.23 19.55 -13.24
C SER A 329 8.59 20.60 -14.16
N ASP A 330 7.84 20.17 -15.17
CA ASP A 330 7.09 21.03 -16.10
C ASP A 330 7.97 22.14 -16.72
N ASN A 331 8.97 21.72 -17.47
CA ASN A 331 9.98 22.56 -18.13
C ASN A 331 10.31 21.99 -19.53
N ARG A 332 11.44 22.37 -20.13
CA ARG A 332 11.93 21.89 -21.43
C ARG A 332 13.37 21.35 -21.33
N LEU A 333 13.75 20.81 -20.16
CA LEU A 333 15.08 20.28 -19.91
C LEU A 333 15.32 18.97 -20.68
N GLY A 334 16.54 18.80 -21.19
CA GLY A 334 16.97 17.64 -21.96
C GLY A 334 18.05 16.82 -21.26
N GLY A 335 18.92 16.20 -22.05
CA GLY A 335 20.06 15.42 -21.58
C GLY A 335 19.65 14.10 -20.95
N SER A 336 20.34 13.71 -19.88
CA SER A 336 20.07 12.49 -19.11
C SER A 336 20.35 12.68 -17.63
N LEU A 337 19.84 11.75 -16.80
CA LEU A 337 20.09 11.72 -15.37
C LEU A 337 21.60 11.53 -15.09
N PRO A 338 22.27 12.45 -14.37
CA PRO A 338 23.71 12.36 -14.12
C PRO A 338 24.13 11.07 -13.40
N PRO A 339 25.16 10.33 -13.86
CA PRO A 339 25.63 9.11 -13.20
C PRO A 339 26.10 9.30 -11.75
N ALA A 340 26.43 10.53 -11.34
CA ALA A 340 26.82 10.88 -9.97
C ALA A 340 25.63 11.20 -9.04
N MET A 341 24.37 11.08 -9.50
CA MET A 341 23.18 11.44 -8.72
C MET A 341 23.10 10.72 -7.35
N GLY A 342 23.69 9.54 -7.22
CA GLY A 342 23.85 8.80 -5.96
C GLY A 342 24.66 9.50 -4.85
N ASP A 343 25.43 10.54 -5.17
CA ASP A 343 26.17 11.32 -4.16
C ASP A 343 25.27 12.29 -3.37
N LEU A 344 24.03 12.50 -3.82
CA LEU A 344 23.00 13.30 -3.13
C LEU A 344 22.36 12.50 -1.97
N ARG A 345 23.17 12.20 -0.95
CA ARG A 345 22.79 11.31 0.18
C ARG A 345 21.74 11.89 1.14
N GLU A 346 21.55 13.21 1.11
CA GLU A 346 20.50 13.91 1.86
C GLU A 346 19.17 13.99 1.10
N LEU A 347 19.13 13.59 -0.17
CA LEU A 347 17.97 13.76 -1.05
C LEU A 347 16.79 12.87 -0.60
N THR A 348 15.64 13.51 -0.36
CA THR A 348 14.38 12.87 0.03
C THR A 348 13.35 12.87 -1.11
N SER A 349 13.40 13.89 -1.97
CA SER A 349 12.39 14.15 -2.99
C SER A 349 13.06 14.57 -4.30
N LEU A 350 12.78 13.84 -5.37
CA LEU A 350 13.29 14.09 -6.72
C LEU A 350 12.12 14.18 -7.71
N PHE A 351 11.87 15.38 -8.22
CA PHE A 351 10.79 15.67 -9.16
C PHE A 351 11.36 16.30 -10.44
N LEU A 352 11.25 15.59 -11.56
CA LEU A 352 11.79 15.99 -12.87
C LEU A 352 10.77 15.77 -14.00
N SER A 353 9.49 15.70 -13.65
CA SER A 353 8.39 15.30 -14.55
C SER A 353 8.10 16.36 -15.62
N GLY A 354 7.42 16.02 -16.71
CA GLY A 354 7.04 16.99 -17.74
C GLY A 354 8.24 17.67 -18.39
N ASN A 355 9.22 16.88 -18.87
CA ASN A 355 10.47 17.35 -19.46
C ASN A 355 10.87 16.47 -20.66
N GLY A 356 12.04 16.74 -21.26
CA GLY A 356 12.62 15.96 -22.36
C GLY A 356 13.82 15.10 -21.96
N ILE A 357 13.91 14.69 -20.68
CA ILE A 357 15.07 13.94 -20.16
C ILE A 357 15.06 12.52 -20.74
N ALA A 358 16.21 12.07 -21.24
CA ALA A 358 16.39 10.77 -21.89
C ALA A 358 17.51 9.95 -21.21
N GLY A 359 17.89 8.84 -21.84
CA GLY A 359 18.86 7.89 -21.28
C GLY A 359 18.22 6.96 -20.26
N GLU A 360 19.02 6.36 -19.39
CA GLU A 360 18.58 5.36 -18.40
C GLU A 360 18.56 5.94 -16.98
N ILE A 361 17.81 5.31 -16.06
CA ILE A 361 17.87 5.63 -14.63
C ILE A 361 19.20 5.09 -14.08
N PRO A 362 20.15 5.93 -13.61
CA PRO A 362 21.47 5.45 -13.24
C PRO A 362 21.40 4.64 -11.94
N ALA A 363 22.02 3.46 -11.94
CA ALA A 363 22.03 2.54 -10.80
C ALA A 363 22.68 3.12 -9.52
N SER A 364 23.36 4.27 -9.61
CA SER A 364 23.87 5.02 -8.46
C SER A 364 22.78 5.66 -7.60
N VAL A 365 21.55 5.88 -8.11
CA VAL A 365 20.42 6.43 -7.33
C VAL A 365 20.11 5.61 -6.08
N VAL A 366 20.47 4.32 -6.08
CA VAL A 366 20.36 3.41 -4.91
C VAL A 366 21.23 3.87 -3.71
N ALA A 367 22.22 4.74 -3.93
CA ALA A 367 23.01 5.35 -2.85
C ALA A 367 22.31 6.53 -2.15
N CYS A 368 21.22 7.07 -2.71
CA CYS A 368 20.36 8.08 -2.08
C CYS A 368 19.48 7.45 -0.98
N GLY A 369 20.10 6.97 0.10
CA GLY A 369 19.45 6.17 1.14
C GLY A 369 18.34 6.86 1.96
N LYS A 370 18.05 8.14 1.72
CA LYS A 370 16.91 8.89 2.29
C LYS A 370 15.79 9.19 1.29
N LEU A 371 15.94 8.75 0.04
CA LEU A 371 15.00 9.04 -1.03
C LEU A 371 13.66 8.36 -0.75
N ALA A 372 12.61 9.18 -0.66
CA ALA A 372 11.26 8.78 -0.30
C ALA A 372 10.26 9.02 -1.44
N ARG A 373 10.47 10.06 -2.27
CA ARG A 373 9.56 10.41 -3.37
C ARG A 373 10.32 10.65 -4.67
N VAL A 374 9.90 9.98 -5.73
CA VAL A 374 10.48 10.08 -7.07
C VAL A 374 9.34 10.23 -8.08
N SER A 375 9.31 11.33 -8.83
CA SER A 375 8.49 11.45 -10.04
C SER A 375 9.38 11.89 -11.21
N LEU A 376 9.44 11.03 -12.24
CA LEU A 376 10.16 11.24 -13.50
C LEU A 376 9.18 11.20 -14.70
N ARG A 377 7.89 11.36 -14.43
CA ARG A 377 6.78 11.16 -15.36
C ARG A 377 6.85 12.07 -16.58
N GLY A 378 6.43 11.60 -17.75
CA GLY A 378 6.33 12.45 -18.94
C GLY A 378 7.71 12.91 -19.40
N ASN A 379 8.56 11.94 -19.72
CA ASN A 379 9.94 12.12 -20.19
C ASN A 379 10.26 11.06 -21.26
N ALA A 380 11.51 11.00 -21.72
CA ALA A 380 12.00 10.06 -22.74
C ALA A 380 12.98 9.00 -22.16
N ILE A 381 12.81 8.63 -20.89
CA ILE A 381 13.70 7.70 -20.17
C ILE A 381 13.48 6.27 -20.68
N LYS A 382 14.58 5.54 -20.86
CA LYS A 382 14.68 4.21 -21.50
C LYS A 382 15.41 3.23 -20.57
N GLY A 383 15.54 1.98 -21.02
CA GLY A 383 16.18 0.92 -20.26
C GLY A 383 15.28 0.38 -19.15
N SER A 384 15.83 -0.46 -18.28
CA SER A 384 15.09 -1.12 -17.21
C SER A 384 15.10 -0.34 -15.89
N ILE A 385 14.04 -0.51 -15.10
CA ILE A 385 13.97 -0.01 -13.73
C ILE A 385 15.09 -0.69 -12.91
N PRO A 386 16.05 0.05 -12.32
CA PRO A 386 17.12 -0.56 -11.54
C PRO A 386 16.56 -1.27 -10.30
N ALA A 387 16.85 -2.56 -10.12
CA ALA A 387 16.24 -3.35 -9.03
C ALA A 387 16.44 -2.72 -7.63
N GLY A 388 17.63 -2.17 -7.37
CA GLY A 388 17.92 -1.49 -6.11
C GLY A 388 17.10 -0.21 -5.84
N LEU A 389 16.45 0.38 -6.86
CA LEU A 389 15.49 1.47 -6.63
C LEU A 389 14.29 0.98 -5.80
N LEU A 390 13.93 -0.29 -5.95
CA LEU A 390 12.90 -0.98 -5.15
C LEU A 390 13.47 -1.65 -3.88
N GLU A 391 14.74 -1.39 -3.54
CA GLU A 391 15.37 -1.70 -2.24
C GLU A 391 15.39 -0.48 -1.28
N LEU A 392 15.01 0.71 -1.78
CA LEU A 392 14.84 1.94 -1.00
C LEU A 392 13.50 1.97 -0.26
N GLY A 393 13.40 2.83 0.76
CA GLY A 393 12.18 3.06 1.54
C GLY A 393 11.25 4.11 0.91
N LEU A 394 10.91 3.95 -0.37
CA LEU A 394 10.07 4.91 -1.11
C LEU A 394 8.63 4.93 -0.57
N GLU A 395 8.06 6.12 -0.44
CA GLU A 395 6.61 6.37 -0.24
C GLU A 395 5.87 6.53 -1.58
N GLU A 396 6.52 7.15 -2.58
CA GLU A 396 5.93 7.44 -3.89
C GLU A 396 6.96 7.23 -5.02
N LEU A 397 6.58 6.41 -6.01
CA LEU A 397 7.35 6.20 -7.23
C LEU A 397 6.44 6.34 -8.45
N ASP A 398 6.68 7.37 -9.24
CA ASP A 398 5.99 7.66 -10.51
C ASP A 398 7.02 7.74 -11.64
N LEU A 399 7.04 6.70 -12.48
CA LEU A 399 7.86 6.57 -13.68
C LEU A 399 6.99 6.54 -14.95
N SER A 400 5.75 7.02 -14.87
CA SER A 400 4.77 6.87 -15.93
C SER A 400 5.08 7.71 -17.18
N ASP A 401 4.45 7.42 -18.31
CA ASP A 401 4.51 8.25 -19.53
C ASP A 401 5.97 8.43 -20.02
N ASN A 402 6.64 7.29 -20.28
CA ASN A 402 8.08 7.18 -20.58
C ASN A 402 8.35 6.03 -21.59
N GLU A 403 9.63 5.72 -21.86
CA GLU A 403 10.06 4.65 -22.79
C GLU A 403 10.75 3.46 -22.09
N LEU A 404 10.50 3.22 -20.80
CA LEU A 404 11.12 2.14 -20.01
C LEU A 404 10.77 0.75 -20.55
N THR A 405 11.69 -0.21 -20.40
CA THR A 405 11.59 -1.57 -20.96
C THR A 405 11.94 -2.66 -19.94
N GLY A 406 11.49 -3.88 -20.21
CA GLY A 406 11.81 -5.06 -19.40
C GLY A 406 10.93 -5.23 -18.16
N GLY A 407 11.36 -6.11 -17.25
CA GLY A 407 10.57 -6.55 -16.10
C GLY A 407 10.46 -5.53 -14.97
N ILE A 408 9.30 -5.52 -14.31
CA ILE A 408 9.10 -4.87 -13.01
C ILE A 408 9.93 -5.68 -11.99
N PRO A 409 10.93 -5.10 -11.29
CA PRO A 409 11.72 -5.83 -10.32
C PRO A 409 10.88 -6.21 -9.08
N PRO A 410 11.16 -7.35 -8.42
CA PRO A 410 10.46 -7.75 -7.20
C PRO A 410 10.78 -6.80 -6.04
N GLY A 411 9.78 -6.50 -5.22
CA GLY A 411 9.90 -5.57 -4.09
C GLY A 411 10.74 -6.10 -2.92
N SER A 412 11.43 -5.20 -2.24
CA SER A 412 12.15 -5.49 -1.00
C SER A 412 11.27 -5.38 0.25
N THR A 413 11.74 -5.95 1.37
CA THR A 413 11.08 -5.85 2.68
C THR A 413 10.95 -4.42 3.21
N ARG A 414 11.71 -3.45 2.68
CA ARG A 414 11.61 -2.03 3.08
C ARG A 414 10.42 -1.34 2.44
N LEU A 415 10.20 -1.55 1.14
CA LEU A 415 9.03 -1.01 0.44
C LEU A 415 7.70 -1.51 1.01
N PHE A 416 7.68 -2.73 1.55
CA PHE A 416 6.47 -3.34 2.13
C PHE A 416 5.80 -2.47 3.21
N GLU A 417 6.58 -1.64 3.90
CA GLU A 417 6.12 -0.77 4.98
C GLU A 417 5.95 0.70 4.55
N THR A 418 6.66 1.18 3.52
CA THR A 418 6.68 2.60 3.13
C THR A 418 5.78 2.97 1.95
N LEU A 419 5.68 2.11 0.93
CA LEU A 419 5.17 2.52 -0.39
C LEU A 419 3.65 2.72 -0.40
N ARG A 420 3.20 3.92 -0.83
CA ARG A 420 1.79 4.36 -0.88
C ARG A 420 1.27 4.53 -2.30
N ARG A 421 2.10 5.02 -3.23
CA ARG A 421 1.79 5.10 -4.66
C ARG A 421 2.91 4.48 -5.49
N LEU A 422 2.50 3.64 -6.45
CA LEU A 422 3.33 3.18 -7.56
C LEU A 422 2.59 3.44 -8.87
N ASP A 423 3.20 4.22 -9.76
CA ASP A 423 2.73 4.42 -11.13
C ASP A 423 3.87 4.13 -12.12
N LEU A 424 3.69 3.09 -12.93
CA LEU A 424 4.60 2.67 -14.00
C LEU A 424 3.89 2.67 -15.35
N SER A 425 2.74 3.34 -15.44
CA SER A 425 1.88 3.28 -16.63
C SER A 425 2.49 3.95 -17.86
N ARG A 426 1.97 3.62 -19.05
CA ARG A 426 2.40 4.21 -20.33
C ARG A 426 3.92 4.11 -20.55
N ASN A 427 4.40 2.87 -20.53
CA ASN A 427 5.78 2.50 -20.78
C ASN A 427 5.81 1.29 -21.74
N ARG A 428 6.96 0.62 -21.88
CA ARG A 428 7.11 -0.62 -22.67
C ARG A 428 7.62 -1.75 -21.77
N LEU A 429 7.16 -1.79 -20.52
CA LEU A 429 7.51 -2.85 -19.56
C LEU A 429 6.90 -4.17 -20.01
N THR A 430 7.60 -5.27 -19.74
CA THR A 430 7.28 -6.63 -20.21
C THR A 430 7.52 -7.67 -19.12
N GLY A 431 6.82 -8.81 -19.18
CA GLY A 431 6.94 -9.88 -18.20
C GLY A 431 5.98 -9.76 -17.02
N ASP A 432 6.09 -10.70 -16.08
CA ASP A 432 5.09 -10.91 -15.04
C ASP A 432 4.98 -9.78 -14.01
N ILE A 433 3.77 -9.56 -13.50
CA ILE A 433 3.53 -8.75 -12.30
C ILE A 433 4.07 -9.53 -11.08
N PRO A 434 5.06 -9.04 -10.32
CA PRO A 434 5.62 -9.81 -9.21
C PRO A 434 4.58 -10.06 -8.10
N PRO A 435 4.33 -11.32 -7.68
CA PRO A 435 3.35 -11.61 -6.63
C PRO A 435 3.74 -11.02 -5.27
N GLU A 436 5.04 -10.76 -5.05
CA GLU A 436 5.56 -10.04 -3.88
C GLU A 436 4.99 -8.61 -3.74
N MET A 437 4.46 -8.00 -4.81
CA MET A 437 3.83 -6.67 -4.74
C MET A 437 2.65 -6.63 -3.75
N ALA A 438 1.95 -7.75 -3.56
CA ALA A 438 0.86 -7.85 -2.60
C ALA A 438 1.27 -7.65 -1.12
N LEU A 439 2.58 -7.63 -0.85
CA LEU A 439 3.15 -7.36 0.47
C LEU A 439 3.33 -5.85 0.76
N TYR A 440 3.06 -4.95 -0.20
CA TYR A 440 3.01 -3.50 0.04
C TYR A 440 1.78 -3.13 0.88
N PHE A 441 1.89 -3.24 2.21
CA PHE A 441 0.74 -3.11 3.13
C PHE A 441 0.09 -1.72 3.12
N ASN A 442 0.87 -0.68 2.83
CA ASN A 442 0.44 0.72 2.80
C ASN A 442 0.15 1.25 1.39
N LEU A 443 0.19 0.40 0.36
CA LEU A 443 -0.08 0.81 -1.02
C LEU A 443 -1.57 1.15 -1.19
N HIS A 444 -1.84 2.38 -1.61
CA HIS A 444 -3.18 2.89 -1.88
C HIS A 444 -3.48 3.02 -3.38
N HIS A 445 -2.44 3.20 -4.21
CA HIS A 445 -2.55 3.40 -5.65
C HIS A 445 -1.52 2.57 -6.41
N LEU A 446 -1.99 1.65 -7.25
CA LEU A 446 -1.18 0.85 -8.17
C LEU A 446 -1.68 1.04 -9.60
N ASN A 447 -0.84 1.62 -10.46
CA ASN A 447 -1.12 1.79 -11.87
C ASN A 447 0.02 1.22 -12.72
N LEU A 448 -0.28 0.17 -13.51
CA LEU A 448 0.63 -0.46 -14.47
C LEU A 448 0.04 -0.44 -15.89
N SER A 449 -0.98 0.37 -16.14
CA SER A 449 -1.71 0.43 -17.42
C SER A 449 -0.83 0.84 -18.61
N TRP A 450 -1.24 0.52 -19.82
CA TRP A 450 -0.53 0.87 -21.06
C TRP A 450 0.93 0.38 -21.07
N ASN A 451 1.10 -0.93 -20.97
CA ASN A 451 2.39 -1.65 -21.02
C ASN A 451 2.23 -2.93 -21.87
N ASP A 452 3.30 -3.74 -22.01
CA ASP A 452 3.28 -5.00 -22.77
C ASP A 452 3.67 -6.18 -21.86
N LEU A 453 3.05 -6.25 -20.67
CA LEU A 453 3.40 -7.19 -19.61
C LEU A 453 3.23 -8.65 -20.05
N ARG A 454 2.16 -8.96 -20.80
CA ARG A 454 1.85 -10.34 -21.26
C ARG A 454 1.81 -11.35 -20.11
N SER A 455 1.24 -10.92 -18.98
CA SER A 455 1.17 -11.64 -17.71
C SER A 455 -0.25 -12.14 -17.43
N ARG A 456 -0.38 -13.05 -16.46
CA ARG A 456 -1.66 -13.31 -15.78
C ARG A 456 -1.78 -12.39 -14.56
N LEU A 457 -3.00 -12.17 -14.09
CA LEU A 457 -3.26 -11.56 -12.78
C LEU A 457 -2.83 -12.55 -11.67
N PRO A 458 -1.87 -12.21 -10.80
CA PRO A 458 -1.52 -13.07 -9.66
C PRO A 458 -2.67 -13.09 -8.64
N PRO A 459 -3.10 -14.26 -8.13
CA PRO A 459 -4.11 -14.32 -7.08
C PRO A 459 -3.62 -13.67 -5.78
N GLU A 460 -2.30 -13.56 -5.58
CA GLU A 460 -1.70 -12.88 -4.43
C GLU A 460 -2.15 -11.42 -4.29
N LEU A 461 -2.54 -10.73 -5.38
CA LEU A 461 -3.00 -9.33 -5.30
C LEU A 461 -4.22 -9.15 -4.36
N GLY A 462 -4.99 -10.20 -4.09
CA GLY A 462 -6.06 -10.18 -3.07
C GLY A 462 -5.60 -9.89 -1.64
N TYR A 463 -4.30 -10.03 -1.34
CA TYR A 463 -3.75 -9.74 0.00
C TYR A 463 -3.48 -8.25 0.26
N PHE A 464 -3.67 -7.36 -0.73
CA PHE A 464 -3.54 -5.91 -0.54
C PHE A 464 -4.53 -5.38 0.50
N ARG A 465 -4.04 -4.92 1.64
CA ARG A 465 -4.89 -4.44 2.75
C ARG A 465 -5.55 -3.09 2.49
N ASN A 466 -4.79 -2.16 1.90
CA ASN A 466 -5.15 -0.74 1.84
C ASN A 466 -5.30 -0.20 0.42
N LEU A 467 -5.23 -1.07 -0.61
CA LEU A 467 -5.25 -0.66 -2.00
C LEU A 467 -6.65 -0.17 -2.39
N SER A 468 -6.71 1.09 -2.84
CA SER A 468 -7.93 1.79 -3.23
C SER A 468 -8.07 1.86 -4.75
N VAL A 469 -6.95 2.03 -5.47
CA VAL A 469 -6.93 2.09 -6.95
C VAL A 469 -6.02 1.00 -7.52
N LEU A 470 -6.59 0.14 -8.36
CA LEU A 470 -5.86 -0.81 -9.20
C LEU A 470 -6.19 -0.56 -10.68
N ASP A 471 -5.22 -0.04 -11.44
CA ASP A 471 -5.33 0.21 -12.87
C ASP A 471 -4.30 -0.61 -13.65
N LEU A 472 -4.80 -1.56 -14.44
CA LEU A 472 -4.03 -2.48 -15.28
C LEU A 472 -4.55 -2.49 -16.73
N ARG A 473 -5.20 -1.40 -17.16
CA ARG A 473 -5.77 -1.27 -18.51
C ARG A 473 -4.73 -1.40 -19.62
N SER A 474 -5.07 -2.03 -20.73
CA SER A 474 -4.20 -2.08 -21.92
C SER A 474 -2.76 -2.58 -21.63
N SER A 475 -2.62 -3.62 -20.81
CA SER A 475 -1.31 -4.17 -20.38
C SER A 475 -1.05 -5.61 -20.87
N ALA A 476 -1.76 -6.03 -21.91
CA ALA A 476 -1.71 -7.36 -22.53
C ALA A 476 -1.94 -8.54 -21.56
N LEU A 477 -2.73 -8.32 -20.50
CA LEU A 477 -3.03 -9.35 -19.51
C LEU A 477 -3.96 -10.43 -20.06
N TYR A 478 -3.80 -11.68 -19.60
CA TYR A 478 -4.58 -12.81 -20.09
C TYR A 478 -4.96 -13.83 -19.00
N GLY A 479 -5.96 -14.66 -19.31
CA GLY A 479 -6.52 -15.65 -18.38
C GLY A 479 -7.61 -15.08 -17.47
N PRO A 480 -8.05 -15.83 -16.43
CA PRO A 480 -9.17 -15.44 -15.58
C PRO A 480 -8.81 -14.35 -14.56
N ILE A 481 -9.82 -13.58 -14.17
CA ILE A 481 -9.75 -12.67 -13.02
C ILE A 481 -9.77 -13.51 -11.73
N PRO A 482 -8.83 -13.33 -10.78
CA PRO A 482 -8.88 -14.01 -9.49
C PRO A 482 -10.07 -13.50 -8.64
N GLY A 483 -10.93 -14.40 -8.16
CA GLY A 483 -12.01 -14.03 -7.22
C GLY A 483 -11.47 -13.45 -5.91
N ASP A 484 -10.35 -14.02 -5.42
CA ASP A 484 -9.59 -13.59 -4.23
C ASP A 484 -9.24 -12.07 -4.24
N LEU A 485 -9.26 -11.38 -5.39
CA LEU A 485 -8.86 -9.98 -5.56
C LEU A 485 -9.64 -8.99 -4.69
N CYS A 486 -10.88 -9.32 -4.31
CA CYS A 486 -11.75 -8.44 -3.51
C CYS A 486 -11.77 -8.73 -2.00
N ASP A 487 -10.99 -9.70 -1.50
CA ASP A 487 -11.04 -10.18 -0.11
C ASP A 487 -10.73 -9.10 0.96
N SER A 488 -10.02 -8.03 0.60
CA SER A 488 -9.73 -6.91 1.50
C SER A 488 -10.86 -5.89 1.64
N GLY A 489 -11.79 -5.84 0.67
CA GLY A 489 -12.86 -4.84 0.61
C GLY A 489 -12.41 -3.38 0.42
N SER A 490 -11.10 -3.10 0.26
CA SER A 490 -10.53 -1.74 0.22
C SER A 490 -10.58 -1.09 -1.17
N LEU A 491 -10.66 -1.88 -2.24
CA LEU A 491 -10.67 -1.38 -3.62
C LEU A 491 -11.89 -0.48 -3.87
N ALA A 492 -11.61 0.74 -4.32
CA ALA A 492 -12.57 1.75 -4.73
C ALA A 492 -12.64 1.87 -6.27
N VAL A 493 -11.51 1.66 -6.96
CA VAL A 493 -11.37 1.66 -8.42
C VAL A 493 -10.67 0.38 -8.86
N LEU A 494 -11.31 -0.38 -9.76
CA LEU A 494 -10.71 -1.54 -10.44
C LEU A 494 -10.86 -1.38 -11.95
N GLN A 495 -9.75 -1.23 -12.66
CA GLN A 495 -9.73 -1.09 -14.12
C GLN A 495 -8.83 -2.15 -14.78
N LEU A 496 -9.46 -3.02 -15.56
CA LEU A 496 -8.82 -4.11 -16.30
C LEU A 496 -9.13 -4.03 -17.82
N ASP A 497 -9.67 -2.89 -18.27
CA ASP A 497 -10.15 -2.66 -19.64
C ASP A 497 -9.04 -2.86 -20.71
N GLY A 498 -9.40 -3.32 -21.92
CA GLY A 498 -8.48 -3.38 -23.06
C GLY A 498 -7.42 -4.49 -22.98
N ASN A 499 -7.73 -5.61 -22.34
CA ASN A 499 -6.82 -6.74 -22.16
C ASN A 499 -7.31 -7.99 -22.94
N SER A 500 -6.79 -9.18 -22.60
CA SER A 500 -7.22 -10.48 -23.16
C SER A 500 -7.63 -11.45 -22.03
N LEU A 501 -8.26 -10.90 -20.99
CA LEU A 501 -8.80 -11.68 -19.87
C LEU A 501 -9.97 -12.53 -20.35
N SER A 502 -10.13 -13.73 -19.79
CA SER A 502 -11.05 -14.74 -20.29
C SER A 502 -11.56 -15.70 -19.22
N GLY A 503 -12.76 -16.24 -19.44
CA GLY A 503 -13.54 -16.94 -18.41
C GLY A 503 -14.60 -16.04 -17.78
N PRO A 504 -15.29 -16.50 -16.73
CA PRO A 504 -16.37 -15.75 -16.10
C PRO A 504 -15.87 -14.60 -15.23
N ILE A 505 -16.73 -13.59 -15.04
CA ILE A 505 -16.61 -12.60 -13.98
C ILE A 505 -16.87 -13.32 -12.64
N PRO A 506 -15.96 -13.29 -11.65
CA PRO A 506 -16.16 -13.96 -10.35
C PRO A 506 -17.30 -13.35 -9.52
N GLU A 507 -18.05 -14.18 -8.80
CA GLU A 507 -19.06 -13.74 -7.81
C GLU A 507 -18.43 -12.96 -6.65
N GLU A 508 -17.18 -13.32 -6.33
CA GLU A 508 -16.37 -12.72 -5.28
C GLU A 508 -16.05 -11.23 -5.53
N ILE A 509 -16.23 -10.72 -6.76
CA ILE A 509 -16.15 -9.27 -7.03
C ILE A 509 -17.21 -8.51 -6.21
N GLY A 510 -18.34 -9.14 -5.87
CA GLY A 510 -19.33 -8.61 -4.94
C GLY A 510 -18.82 -8.34 -3.50
N ASN A 511 -17.60 -8.78 -3.16
CA ASN A 511 -16.96 -8.51 -1.86
C ASN A 511 -16.23 -7.14 -1.82
N CYS A 512 -15.98 -6.50 -2.97
CA CYS A 512 -15.33 -5.17 -3.06
C CYS A 512 -16.26 -4.03 -2.57
N SER A 513 -16.67 -4.04 -1.29
CA SER A 513 -17.67 -3.12 -0.71
C SER A 513 -17.34 -1.61 -0.75
N SER A 514 -16.13 -1.24 -1.18
CA SER A 514 -15.70 0.15 -1.38
C SER A 514 -15.77 0.63 -2.84
N LEU A 515 -16.08 -0.26 -3.79
CA LEU A 515 -15.97 -0.01 -5.22
C LEU A 515 -17.00 0.99 -5.73
N HIS A 516 -16.53 2.05 -6.41
CA HIS A 516 -17.35 3.00 -7.16
C HIS A 516 -17.14 2.90 -8.68
N LEU A 517 -16.00 2.38 -9.14
CA LEU A 517 -15.71 2.18 -10.57
C LEU A 517 -15.22 0.76 -10.83
N LEU A 518 -15.96 0.02 -11.68
CA LEU A 518 -15.56 -1.27 -12.23
C LEU A 518 -15.46 -1.19 -13.76
N GLY A 519 -14.23 -1.29 -14.28
CA GLY A 519 -13.94 -1.39 -15.71
C GLY A 519 -13.36 -2.76 -16.08
N LEU A 520 -14.09 -3.51 -16.91
CA LEU A 520 -13.69 -4.81 -17.46
C LEU A 520 -13.84 -4.86 -18.99
N SER A 521 -13.98 -3.72 -19.67
CA SER A 521 -14.38 -3.69 -21.07
C SER A 521 -13.26 -4.07 -22.04
N HIS A 522 -13.59 -4.33 -23.32
CA HIS A 522 -12.63 -4.76 -24.35
C HIS A 522 -11.74 -5.93 -23.90
N ASN A 523 -12.38 -7.07 -23.59
CA ASN A 523 -11.73 -8.29 -23.12
C ASN A 523 -12.35 -9.53 -23.80
N SER A 524 -12.18 -10.73 -23.25
CA SER A 524 -12.80 -11.97 -23.74
C SER A 524 -13.50 -12.74 -22.60
N LEU A 525 -14.09 -11.97 -21.66
CA LEU A 525 -14.85 -12.50 -20.53
C LEU A 525 -16.17 -13.12 -21.02
N ASN A 526 -16.60 -14.20 -20.40
CA ASN A 526 -17.76 -14.99 -20.83
C ASN A 526 -18.62 -15.43 -19.63
N GLY A 527 -19.54 -16.39 -19.83
CA GLY A 527 -20.50 -16.77 -18.80
C GLY A 527 -21.56 -15.68 -18.61
N SER A 528 -22.11 -15.55 -17.40
CA SER A 528 -23.13 -14.56 -17.04
C SER A 528 -22.59 -13.45 -16.13
N ILE A 529 -23.25 -12.30 -16.14
CA ILE A 529 -23.01 -11.23 -15.16
C ILE A 529 -23.42 -11.77 -13.77
N PRO A 530 -22.52 -11.80 -12.77
CA PRO A 530 -22.83 -12.43 -11.49
C PRO A 530 -23.77 -11.56 -10.64
N PRO A 531 -24.89 -12.10 -10.07
CA PRO A 531 -25.75 -11.38 -9.14
C PRO A 531 -25.00 -10.82 -7.92
N GLY A 532 -23.84 -11.37 -7.53
CA GLY A 532 -22.97 -10.81 -6.50
C GLY A 532 -22.65 -9.32 -6.66
N LEU A 533 -22.62 -8.78 -7.88
CA LEU A 533 -22.40 -7.35 -8.14
C LEU A 533 -23.45 -6.42 -7.50
N SER A 534 -24.69 -6.90 -7.26
CA SER A 534 -25.75 -6.16 -6.55
C SER A 534 -25.43 -5.84 -5.08
N ARG A 535 -24.34 -6.40 -4.53
CA ARG A 535 -23.82 -6.07 -3.20
C ARG A 535 -23.01 -4.76 -3.19
N LEU A 536 -22.58 -4.27 -4.36
CA LEU A 536 -21.70 -3.11 -4.51
C LEU A 536 -22.46 -1.78 -4.38
N ARG A 537 -22.95 -1.49 -3.17
CA ARG A 537 -23.85 -0.33 -2.90
C ARG A 537 -23.25 1.06 -3.18
N LYS A 538 -21.94 1.16 -3.42
CA LYS A 538 -21.23 2.38 -3.81
C LYS A 538 -20.92 2.47 -5.31
N LEU A 539 -21.29 1.46 -6.11
CA LEU A 539 -20.92 1.40 -7.53
C LEU A 539 -21.62 2.52 -8.30
N GLU A 540 -20.83 3.43 -8.88
CA GLU A 540 -21.28 4.56 -9.70
C GLU A 540 -21.12 4.27 -11.20
N ILE A 541 -20.05 3.55 -11.58
CA ILE A 541 -19.67 3.29 -12.97
C ILE A 541 -19.38 1.79 -13.18
N LEU A 542 -20.04 1.18 -14.17
CA LEU A 542 -19.89 -0.22 -14.56
C LEU A 542 -19.69 -0.37 -16.09
N ASN A 543 -18.48 -0.65 -16.52
CA ASN A 543 -18.12 -0.83 -17.93
C ASN A 543 -17.78 -2.31 -18.21
N LEU A 544 -18.58 -2.97 -19.05
CA LEU A 544 -18.47 -4.38 -19.43
C LEU A 544 -18.48 -4.58 -20.97
N GLU A 545 -18.45 -3.49 -21.75
CA GLU A 545 -18.62 -3.51 -23.20
C GLU A 545 -17.53 -4.30 -23.93
N PHE A 546 -17.83 -4.78 -25.15
CA PHE A 546 -16.92 -5.59 -25.98
C PHE A 546 -16.34 -6.80 -25.23
N ASN A 547 -17.22 -7.73 -24.87
CA ASN A 547 -16.90 -9.02 -24.24
C ASN A 547 -17.83 -10.12 -24.81
N ASP A 548 -17.69 -11.35 -24.32
CA ASP A 548 -18.50 -12.52 -24.69
C ASP A 548 -19.54 -12.89 -23.60
N LEU A 549 -19.96 -11.93 -22.76
CA LEU A 549 -20.93 -12.14 -21.68
C LEU A 549 -22.31 -12.52 -22.23
N SER A 550 -23.03 -13.37 -21.52
CA SER A 550 -24.23 -14.08 -22.00
C SER A 550 -25.25 -14.32 -20.88
N GLY A 551 -26.46 -14.76 -21.22
CA GLY A 551 -27.53 -14.91 -20.23
C GLY A 551 -28.22 -13.57 -19.92
N GLU A 552 -29.06 -13.56 -18.88
CA GLU A 552 -29.84 -12.39 -18.49
C GLU A 552 -29.04 -11.45 -17.57
N ILE A 553 -29.40 -10.17 -17.58
CA ILE A 553 -28.85 -9.16 -16.65
C ILE A 553 -29.54 -9.36 -15.29
N PRO A 554 -28.81 -9.58 -14.18
CA PRO A 554 -29.42 -9.78 -12.86
C PRO A 554 -30.35 -8.62 -12.47
N PRO A 555 -31.65 -8.87 -12.19
CA PRO A 555 -32.60 -7.80 -11.85
C PRO A 555 -32.21 -7.06 -10.57
N GLU A 556 -31.43 -7.68 -9.69
CA GLU A 556 -30.88 -7.11 -8.45
C GLU A 556 -29.93 -5.92 -8.72
N LEU A 557 -29.33 -5.81 -9.91
CA LEU A 557 -28.56 -4.64 -10.32
C LEU A 557 -29.42 -3.37 -10.40
N GLY A 558 -30.73 -3.52 -10.65
CA GLY A 558 -31.70 -2.42 -10.62
C GLY A 558 -31.97 -1.86 -9.22
N ALA A 559 -31.37 -2.45 -8.17
CA ALA A 559 -31.43 -1.96 -6.78
C ALA A 559 -30.12 -1.29 -6.31
N LEU A 560 -29.25 -0.88 -7.24
CA LEU A 560 -28.05 -0.09 -6.94
C LEU A 560 -28.34 1.41 -7.10
N ASP A 561 -28.76 2.07 -6.01
CA ASP A 561 -29.19 3.47 -6.01
C ASP A 561 -28.06 4.47 -6.40
N SER A 562 -26.80 4.08 -6.20
CA SER A 562 -25.62 4.88 -6.53
C SER A 562 -25.20 4.81 -8.00
N LEU A 563 -25.80 3.92 -8.81
CA LEU A 563 -25.29 3.57 -10.14
C LEU A 563 -25.66 4.64 -11.18
N LEU A 564 -24.68 5.42 -11.62
CA LEU A 564 -24.82 6.58 -12.52
C LEU A 564 -24.58 6.24 -13.99
N ALA A 565 -23.68 5.29 -14.27
CA ALA A 565 -23.30 4.88 -15.62
C ALA A 565 -23.13 3.36 -15.72
N VAL A 566 -23.70 2.78 -16.77
CA VAL A 566 -23.52 1.37 -17.14
C VAL A 566 -23.28 1.30 -18.64
N ASN A 567 -22.29 0.52 -19.06
CA ASN A 567 -22.13 0.13 -20.46
C ASN A 567 -21.97 -1.40 -20.55
N ILE A 568 -22.84 -2.03 -21.34
CA ILE A 568 -22.90 -3.48 -21.57
C ILE A 568 -22.96 -3.81 -23.08
N SER A 569 -22.70 -2.82 -23.94
CA SER A 569 -22.77 -2.96 -25.39
C SER A 569 -21.80 -4.01 -25.95
N HIS A 570 -22.10 -4.52 -27.15
CA HIS A 570 -21.31 -5.52 -27.87
C HIS A 570 -20.96 -6.75 -27.02
N ASN A 571 -22.00 -7.36 -26.43
CA ASN A 571 -21.98 -8.64 -25.73
C ASN A 571 -23.04 -9.59 -26.32
N ARG A 572 -23.26 -10.75 -25.69
CA ARG A 572 -24.23 -11.80 -26.09
C ARG A 572 -25.41 -11.90 -25.11
N LEU A 573 -25.77 -10.81 -24.45
CA LEU A 573 -26.79 -10.78 -23.40
C LEU A 573 -28.20 -10.98 -23.96
N ILE A 574 -29.08 -11.55 -23.13
CA ILE A 574 -30.48 -11.86 -23.46
C ILE A 574 -31.44 -11.29 -22.39
N GLY A 575 -32.74 -11.33 -22.65
CA GLY A 575 -33.78 -11.06 -21.65
C GLY A 575 -34.20 -9.59 -21.59
N ARG A 576 -34.62 -9.11 -20.42
CA ARG A 576 -35.10 -7.73 -20.21
C ARG A 576 -34.09 -6.91 -19.40
N LEU A 577 -34.09 -5.60 -19.60
CA LEU A 577 -33.36 -4.68 -18.70
C LEU A 577 -34.02 -4.66 -17.31
N PRO A 578 -33.24 -4.48 -16.23
CA PRO A 578 -33.77 -4.16 -14.90
C PRO A 578 -34.67 -2.91 -14.92
N THR A 579 -35.68 -2.87 -14.04
CA THR A 579 -36.71 -1.82 -14.01
C THR A 579 -36.41 -0.68 -13.02
N GLY A 580 -35.29 -0.75 -12.30
CA GLY A 580 -34.84 0.25 -11.33
C GLY A 580 -33.42 0.74 -11.60
N GLY A 581 -32.96 1.73 -10.83
CA GLY A 581 -31.68 2.40 -11.04
C GLY A 581 -31.63 3.13 -12.39
N VAL A 582 -30.43 3.24 -12.96
CA VAL A 582 -30.18 3.91 -14.25
C VAL A 582 -30.69 3.13 -15.48
N PHE A 583 -30.98 1.83 -15.36
CA PHE A 583 -31.31 0.94 -16.49
C PHE A 583 -32.47 1.42 -17.41
N PRO A 584 -33.57 2.02 -16.91
CA PRO A 584 -34.64 2.58 -17.75
C PRO A 584 -34.26 3.85 -18.51
N SER A 585 -33.15 4.49 -18.13
CA SER A 585 -32.65 5.77 -18.66
C SER A 585 -31.29 5.67 -19.37
N LEU A 586 -30.82 4.45 -19.66
CA LEU A 586 -29.59 4.24 -20.44
C LEU A 586 -29.75 4.77 -21.87
N ASP A 587 -28.68 5.34 -22.40
CA ASP A 587 -28.59 5.64 -23.83
C ASP A 587 -28.54 4.35 -24.65
N GLN A 588 -29.03 4.40 -25.89
CA GLN A 588 -29.04 3.25 -26.80
C GLN A 588 -27.61 2.71 -27.04
N SER A 589 -26.60 3.59 -27.06
CA SER A 589 -25.20 3.18 -27.24
C SER A 589 -24.68 2.26 -26.13
N ALA A 590 -25.22 2.36 -24.91
CA ALA A 590 -24.78 1.57 -23.76
C ALA A 590 -25.27 0.11 -23.78
N ILE A 591 -26.21 -0.23 -24.66
CA ILE A 591 -26.84 -1.56 -24.74
C ILE A 591 -26.76 -2.20 -26.15
N ASP A 592 -26.29 -1.45 -27.16
CA ASP A 592 -26.24 -1.88 -28.56
C ASP A 592 -25.40 -3.16 -28.78
N GLY A 593 -25.60 -3.83 -29.92
CA GLY A 593 -24.92 -5.08 -30.27
C GLY A 593 -25.43 -6.33 -29.55
N ASN A 594 -26.24 -6.20 -28.50
CA ASN A 594 -26.85 -7.32 -27.77
C ASN A 594 -28.18 -7.75 -28.41
N ALA A 595 -28.12 -8.55 -29.48
CA ALA A 595 -29.29 -9.01 -30.24
C ALA A 595 -30.32 -9.86 -29.46
N GLY A 596 -30.06 -10.16 -28.18
CA GLY A 596 -30.99 -10.85 -27.28
C GLY A 596 -31.73 -9.95 -26.28
N ILE A 597 -31.34 -8.68 -26.13
CA ILE A 597 -31.98 -7.75 -25.17
C ILE A 597 -33.31 -7.24 -25.74
N CYS A 598 -34.37 -7.42 -24.97
CA CYS A 598 -35.73 -6.99 -25.27
C CYS A 598 -36.07 -5.71 -24.49
N SER A 599 -35.79 -4.56 -25.09
CA SER A 599 -36.02 -3.22 -24.53
C SER A 599 -36.65 -2.29 -25.57
N PRO A 600 -37.54 -1.35 -25.20
CA PRO A 600 -38.05 -0.32 -26.11
C PRO A 600 -36.95 0.67 -26.58
N LEU A 601 -35.76 0.62 -25.98
CA LEU A 601 -34.59 1.40 -26.37
C LEU A 601 -33.78 0.75 -27.52
N VAL A 602 -34.15 -0.45 -27.97
CA VAL A 602 -33.45 -1.20 -29.02
C VAL A 602 -34.36 -1.38 -30.23
N HIS A 603 -33.85 -1.07 -31.43
CA HIS A 603 -34.65 -1.10 -32.67
C HIS A 603 -34.89 -2.51 -33.25
N GLU A 604 -34.15 -3.54 -32.81
CA GLU A 604 -34.29 -4.91 -33.33
C GLU A 604 -35.45 -5.71 -32.68
N PRO A 605 -36.15 -6.57 -33.44
CA PRO A 605 -37.28 -7.34 -32.92
C PRO A 605 -36.83 -8.54 -32.05
N CYS A 606 -36.84 -8.32 -30.73
CA CYS A 606 -36.78 -9.30 -29.64
C CYS A 606 -37.13 -10.77 -30.02
N ARG A 607 -36.12 -11.65 -30.15
CA ARG A 607 -36.28 -13.07 -30.50
C ARG A 607 -36.36 -13.98 -29.26
N MET A 608 -37.51 -14.01 -28.61
CA MET A 608 -37.77 -14.93 -27.49
C MET A 608 -37.92 -16.39 -27.96
N ASN A 609 -36.91 -17.23 -27.75
CA ASN A 609 -36.98 -18.68 -27.96
C ASN A 609 -37.74 -19.38 -26.80
N VAL A 610 -39.04 -19.11 -26.66
CA VAL A 610 -39.89 -19.78 -25.64
C VAL A 610 -40.48 -21.07 -26.21
N PRO A 611 -40.35 -22.23 -25.52
CA PRO A 611 -41.18 -23.40 -25.81
C PRO A 611 -42.66 -23.05 -25.63
N LYS A 612 -43.52 -23.46 -26.57
CA LYS A 612 -44.97 -23.26 -26.41
C LYS A 612 -45.49 -24.02 -25.19
N PRO A 613 -46.36 -23.41 -24.35
CA PRO A 613 -46.94 -24.11 -23.21
C PRO A 613 -47.84 -25.25 -23.69
N LEU A 614 -47.84 -26.35 -22.93
CA LEU A 614 -48.77 -27.47 -23.13
C LEU A 614 -50.18 -27.04 -22.75
N VAL A 615 -51.11 -27.15 -23.70
CA VAL A 615 -52.55 -27.03 -23.44
C VAL A 615 -53.04 -28.36 -22.90
N LEU A 616 -53.64 -28.35 -21.71
CA LEU A 616 -54.35 -29.50 -21.14
C LEU A 616 -55.81 -29.48 -21.62
N ASP A 617 -56.28 -30.61 -22.12
CA ASP A 617 -57.61 -30.81 -22.68
C ASP A 617 -58.64 -31.14 -21.55
N PRO A 618 -59.71 -30.36 -21.33
CA PRO A 618 -60.56 -30.52 -20.14
C PRO A 618 -61.44 -31.77 -20.10
N ASP A 619 -61.83 -32.34 -21.24
CA ASP A 619 -63.03 -33.20 -21.34
C ASP A 619 -62.79 -34.71 -21.13
N SER A 620 -61.64 -35.10 -20.56
CA SER A 620 -61.22 -36.50 -20.43
C SER A 620 -61.87 -37.30 -19.28
N TYR A 621 -63.20 -37.19 -19.06
CA TYR A 621 -63.89 -37.94 -17.99
C TYR A 621 -65.35 -38.37 -18.24
N ARG A 622 -65.58 -39.30 -19.20
CA ARG A 622 -66.72 -40.26 -19.31
C ARG A 622 -66.54 -41.13 -20.57
N SER A 623 -66.97 -42.39 -20.63
CA SER A 623 -67.47 -43.33 -19.61
C SER A 623 -67.10 -44.76 -20.02
N ALA A 624 -67.03 -45.69 -19.07
CA ALA A 624 -66.87 -47.12 -19.35
C ALA A 624 -68.21 -47.84 -19.53
N ASN A 625 -68.14 -49.06 -20.09
CA ASN A 625 -69.16 -50.11 -20.19
C ASN A 625 -70.34 -49.88 -21.18
N GLY A 626 -70.53 -50.84 -22.09
CA GLY A 626 -71.72 -50.97 -22.94
C GLY A 626 -71.45 -51.56 -24.33
N GLY A 627 -71.62 -52.88 -24.49
CA GLY A 627 -71.84 -53.54 -25.80
C GLY A 627 -73.08 -54.44 -25.69
N PRO A 628 -73.31 -55.41 -26.60
CA PRO A 628 -72.64 -55.71 -27.87
C PRO A 628 -73.65 -55.87 -29.05
N ALA A 629 -73.22 -56.52 -30.16
CA ALA A 629 -73.97 -56.77 -31.42
C ALA A 629 -74.31 -55.51 -32.23
N GLY A 630 -74.48 -55.55 -33.56
CA GLY A 630 -74.34 -56.58 -34.60
C GLY A 630 -74.80 -55.94 -35.94
N ASP A 631 -74.73 -56.52 -37.14
CA ASP A 631 -74.14 -57.74 -37.72
C ASP A 631 -74.26 -57.55 -39.27
N LEU A 632 -73.65 -58.41 -40.10
CA LEU A 632 -73.77 -58.45 -41.60
C LEU A 632 -73.14 -57.23 -42.33
N VAL A 633 -72.62 -57.29 -43.57
CA VAL A 633 -72.13 -58.33 -44.49
C VAL A 633 -71.22 -57.60 -45.52
N GLY A 634 -70.19 -58.17 -46.16
CA GLY A 634 -69.61 -59.50 -46.08
C GLY A 634 -69.00 -59.93 -47.44
N ALA A 635 -67.75 -60.44 -47.43
CA ALA A 635 -66.96 -60.89 -48.62
C ALA A 635 -66.57 -59.80 -49.65
N SER A 636 -65.55 -59.93 -50.50
CA SER A 636 -64.27 -60.70 -50.51
C SER A 636 -63.48 -60.33 -51.78
N GLY A 637 -62.15 -60.47 -51.78
CA GLY A 637 -61.37 -60.60 -53.03
C GLY A 637 -60.41 -59.47 -53.38
N SER A 638 -59.14 -59.84 -53.51
CA SER A 638 -58.11 -59.19 -54.34
C SER A 638 -58.15 -59.81 -55.76
N PRO A 639 -57.23 -59.55 -56.75
CA PRO A 639 -55.98 -58.78 -56.66
C PRO A 639 -55.56 -57.94 -57.92
N SER A 640 -54.41 -57.25 -57.77
CA SER A 640 -53.32 -57.10 -58.76
C SER A 640 -53.43 -56.25 -60.05
N SER A 641 -52.25 -55.70 -60.41
CA SER A 641 -51.79 -55.17 -61.72
C SER A 641 -52.48 -53.92 -62.30
N ALA A 642 -51.83 -52.88 -62.87
CA ALA A 642 -50.46 -52.54 -63.32
C ALA A 642 -50.21 -52.50 -64.85
N ALA A 643 -49.51 -51.44 -65.29
CA ALA A 643 -49.08 -51.13 -66.66
C ALA A 643 -50.23 -50.78 -67.66
N VAL A 644 -50.03 -50.16 -68.83
CA VAL A 644 -48.81 -49.88 -69.63
C VAL A 644 -48.75 -48.39 -70.09
N ALA A 645 -47.56 -47.96 -70.50
CA ALA A 645 -47.15 -46.66 -71.07
C ALA A 645 -47.87 -46.27 -72.41
N ALA A 646 -47.60 -45.16 -73.13
CA ALA A 646 -46.36 -44.39 -73.26
C ALA A 646 -46.52 -42.97 -73.89
N ALA A 647 -45.41 -42.44 -74.44
CA ALA A 647 -45.24 -41.25 -75.31
C ALA A 647 -44.80 -39.92 -74.64
N LYS A 648 -43.48 -39.69 -74.72
CA LYS A 648 -42.70 -38.51 -74.31
C LYS A 648 -43.15 -37.19 -74.97
N ALA A 649 -43.06 -36.10 -74.19
CA ALA A 649 -42.51 -34.83 -74.66
C ALA A 649 -41.66 -34.19 -73.53
N ARG A 650 -40.54 -33.53 -73.87
CA ARG A 650 -39.61 -32.92 -72.89
C ARG A 650 -39.81 -31.41 -72.81
N HIS A 651 -40.16 -30.91 -71.63
CA HIS A 651 -39.84 -29.53 -71.25
C HIS A 651 -39.27 -29.43 -69.84
N ARG A 652 -38.61 -28.30 -69.57
CA ARG A 652 -37.61 -28.16 -68.49
C ARG A 652 -38.28 -28.18 -67.12
N ARG A 653 -37.83 -29.08 -66.23
CA ARG A 653 -38.16 -29.00 -64.80
C ARG A 653 -37.19 -28.02 -64.13
N PHE A 654 -37.73 -27.01 -63.47
CA PHE A 654 -36.98 -26.31 -62.42
C PHE A 654 -36.67 -27.29 -61.28
N LEU A 655 -35.52 -27.14 -60.65
CA LEU A 655 -35.31 -27.64 -59.30
C LEU A 655 -36.26 -26.87 -58.37
N SER A 656 -36.90 -27.55 -57.41
CA SER A 656 -37.66 -26.85 -56.38
C SER A 656 -36.72 -25.97 -55.55
N VAL A 657 -37.24 -24.90 -54.93
CA VAL A 657 -36.45 -24.04 -54.04
C VAL A 657 -35.77 -24.89 -52.95
N SER A 658 -36.45 -25.90 -52.42
CA SER A 658 -35.88 -26.89 -51.49
C SER A 658 -34.72 -27.71 -52.06
N ALA A 659 -34.74 -28.07 -53.35
CA ALA A 659 -33.63 -28.78 -53.99
C ALA A 659 -32.44 -27.85 -54.30
N ILE A 660 -32.71 -26.58 -54.64
CA ILE A 660 -31.66 -25.56 -54.79
C ILE A 660 -30.98 -25.30 -53.43
N VAL A 661 -31.76 -25.13 -52.36
CA VAL A 661 -31.27 -24.98 -50.98
C VAL A 661 -30.49 -26.21 -50.52
N ALA A 662 -30.93 -27.43 -50.85
CA ALA A 662 -30.18 -28.64 -50.53
C ALA A 662 -28.84 -28.72 -51.28
N ILE A 663 -28.80 -28.33 -52.56
CA ILE A 663 -27.57 -28.32 -53.36
C ILE A 663 -26.61 -27.21 -52.88
N SER A 664 -27.11 -26.02 -52.53
CA SER A 664 -26.27 -24.95 -51.98
C SER A 664 -25.77 -25.28 -50.57
N ALA A 665 -26.60 -25.90 -49.72
CA ALA A 665 -26.17 -26.41 -48.41
C ALA A 665 -25.10 -27.50 -48.55
N ALA A 666 -25.27 -28.46 -49.47
CA ALA A 666 -24.26 -29.47 -49.76
C ALA A 666 -22.95 -28.85 -50.28
N LEU A 667 -23.02 -27.84 -51.16
CA LEU A 667 -21.85 -27.09 -51.63
C LEU A 667 -21.17 -26.30 -50.51
N VAL A 668 -21.91 -25.66 -49.60
CA VAL A 668 -21.36 -24.94 -48.44
C VAL A 668 -20.73 -25.91 -47.43
N ILE A 669 -21.32 -27.10 -47.23
CA ILE A 669 -20.73 -28.14 -46.37
C ILE A 669 -19.45 -28.70 -47.01
N VAL A 670 -19.45 -29.01 -48.31
CA VAL A 670 -18.25 -29.48 -49.02
C VAL A 670 -17.16 -28.40 -49.05
N LEU A 671 -17.51 -27.14 -49.31
CA LEU A 671 -16.58 -26.02 -49.26
C LEU A 671 -16.05 -25.81 -47.83
N GLY A 672 -16.90 -25.92 -46.81
CA GLY A 672 -16.52 -25.86 -45.41
C GLY A 672 -15.58 -27.00 -45.00
N VAL A 673 -15.84 -28.23 -45.44
CA VAL A 673 -14.94 -29.39 -45.23
C VAL A 673 -13.62 -29.20 -45.98
N VAL A 674 -13.64 -28.68 -47.20
CA VAL A 674 -12.41 -28.33 -47.95
C VAL A 674 -11.64 -27.21 -47.26
N VAL A 675 -12.30 -26.18 -46.75
CA VAL A 675 -11.67 -25.10 -45.97
C VAL A 675 -11.11 -25.63 -44.65
N VAL A 676 -11.83 -26.47 -43.91
CA VAL A 676 -11.33 -27.11 -42.67
C VAL A 676 -10.19 -28.09 -42.95
N ALA A 677 -10.20 -28.80 -44.09
CA ALA A 677 -9.11 -29.66 -44.52
C ALA A 677 -7.87 -28.85 -44.97
N LEU A 678 -8.07 -27.73 -45.69
CA LEU A 678 -7.01 -26.80 -46.08
C LEU A 678 -6.46 -26.04 -44.87
N LEU A 679 -7.30 -25.67 -43.89
CA LEU A 679 -6.87 -25.10 -42.62
C LEU A 679 -6.10 -26.12 -41.78
N ASN A 680 -6.52 -27.40 -41.73
CA ASN A 680 -5.73 -28.47 -41.12
C ASN A 680 -4.41 -28.71 -41.85
N ALA A 681 -4.40 -28.70 -43.19
CA ALA A 681 -3.18 -28.88 -43.98
C ALA A 681 -2.23 -27.68 -43.88
N SER A 682 -2.76 -26.45 -43.82
CA SER A 682 -1.97 -25.24 -43.59
C SER A 682 -1.54 -25.08 -42.13
N ALA A 683 -2.30 -25.59 -41.17
CA ALA A 683 -1.88 -25.67 -39.77
C ALA A 683 -0.73 -26.68 -39.63
N ARG A 684 -0.85 -27.89 -40.19
CA ARG A 684 0.24 -28.88 -40.21
C ARG A 684 1.46 -28.38 -40.96
N ARG A 685 1.29 -27.68 -42.08
CA ARG A 685 2.41 -27.00 -42.78
C ARG A 685 3.00 -25.84 -41.98
N ARG A 686 2.19 -25.05 -41.26
CA ARG A 686 2.70 -23.99 -40.36
C ARG A 686 3.45 -24.58 -39.18
N VAL A 687 2.99 -25.68 -38.57
CA VAL A 687 3.72 -26.37 -37.50
C VAL A 687 5.11 -26.82 -38.01
N GLY A 688 5.18 -27.59 -39.11
CA GLY A 688 6.47 -28.04 -39.65
C GLY A 688 7.40 -26.93 -40.15
N LEU A 689 6.86 -25.78 -40.59
CA LEU A 689 7.64 -24.60 -41.00
C LEU A 689 8.04 -23.73 -39.78
N VAL A 690 7.28 -23.75 -38.69
CA VAL A 690 7.66 -23.14 -37.41
C VAL A 690 8.74 -23.97 -36.71
N GLU A 691 8.64 -25.31 -36.71
CA GLU A 691 9.69 -26.19 -36.18
C GLU A 691 11.03 -25.94 -36.89
N THR A 692 11.05 -25.99 -38.23
CA THR A 692 12.27 -25.76 -39.03
C THR A 692 12.76 -24.31 -39.03
N ALA A 693 11.93 -23.32 -38.71
CA ALA A 693 12.38 -21.94 -38.50
C ALA A 693 12.96 -21.71 -37.10
N LEU A 694 12.40 -22.36 -36.07
CA LEU A 694 12.82 -22.18 -34.67
C LEU A 694 14.18 -22.85 -34.39
N GLU A 695 14.48 -23.97 -35.04
CA GLU A 695 15.79 -24.63 -34.96
C GLU A 695 16.95 -23.77 -35.51
N SER A 696 16.68 -22.74 -36.32
CA SER A 696 17.71 -21.96 -37.03
C SER A 696 18.16 -20.68 -36.30
N MET A 697 17.41 -20.19 -35.30
CA MET A 697 17.61 -18.85 -34.72
C MET A 697 17.89 -18.77 -33.21
N CYS A 698 18.04 -19.89 -32.50
CA CYS A 698 18.40 -19.90 -31.08
C CYS A 698 19.70 -20.67 -30.75
N SER A 699 20.72 -20.52 -31.59
CA SER A 699 22.08 -21.01 -31.32
C SER A 699 22.82 -20.19 -30.25
N SER A 700 22.34 -20.22 -29.01
CA SER A 700 23.06 -19.77 -27.80
C SER A 700 22.48 -20.42 -26.54
N SER A 701 23.35 -20.93 -25.65
CA SER A 701 23.00 -21.37 -24.28
C SER A 701 21.88 -22.42 -24.10
N THR A 702 22.06 -23.58 -24.74
CA THR A 702 21.81 -24.92 -24.15
C THR A 702 20.63 -25.09 -23.16
N ARG A 703 19.46 -25.53 -23.64
CA ARG A 703 18.55 -26.42 -22.87
C ARG A 703 17.45 -27.05 -23.73
N SER A 704 17.67 -28.29 -24.17
CA SER A 704 16.62 -29.22 -24.58
C SER A 704 17.04 -30.64 -24.24
N GLY A 705 16.08 -31.43 -23.77
CA GLY A 705 16.19 -32.85 -23.48
C GLY A 705 14.78 -33.44 -23.50
N ASP A 706 14.64 -34.67 -23.96
CA ASP A 706 13.33 -35.29 -24.21
C ASP A 706 12.40 -35.29 -22.98
N PRO A 707 11.07 -35.22 -23.17
CA PRO A 707 10.08 -35.21 -22.08
C PRO A 707 10.00 -36.54 -21.31
N ALA A 708 10.86 -37.51 -21.61
CA ALA A 708 11.06 -38.75 -20.85
C ALA A 708 12.08 -38.61 -19.70
N VAL A 709 12.92 -37.56 -19.66
CA VAL A 709 13.96 -37.37 -18.64
C VAL A 709 13.46 -36.44 -17.53
N GLY A 710 13.13 -37.01 -16.37
CA GLY A 710 12.57 -36.26 -15.24
C GLY A 710 13.55 -35.27 -14.61
N LYS A 711 13.00 -34.15 -14.11
CA LYS A 711 13.78 -32.97 -13.71
C LYS A 711 14.11 -33.01 -12.22
N LEU A 712 15.39 -33.23 -11.91
CA LEU A 712 15.98 -33.08 -10.56
C LEU A 712 16.34 -31.60 -10.32
N VAL A 713 15.97 -31.06 -9.15
CA VAL A 713 16.32 -29.70 -8.70
C VAL A 713 16.82 -29.76 -7.27
N LEU A 714 18.01 -29.19 -7.01
CA LEU A 714 18.64 -29.14 -5.68
C LEU A 714 18.78 -27.69 -5.17
N PHE A 715 18.81 -27.51 -3.86
CA PHE A 715 18.72 -26.20 -3.20
C PHE A 715 19.99 -25.83 -2.40
N GLY A 716 20.86 -25.00 -2.98
CA GLY A 716 21.95 -24.31 -2.26
C GLY A 716 23.21 -24.08 -3.10
N PRO A 717 24.11 -23.18 -2.67
CA PRO A 717 25.40 -22.96 -3.34
C PRO A 717 26.32 -24.16 -3.09
N ARG A 718 26.76 -24.83 -4.16
CA ARG A 718 27.56 -26.08 -4.13
C ARG A 718 27.03 -27.09 -3.11
N SER A 719 25.87 -27.66 -3.44
CA SER A 719 25.35 -28.86 -2.77
C SER A 719 26.44 -29.92 -2.59
N GLU A 720 26.54 -30.46 -1.38
CA GLU A 720 27.41 -31.58 -1.01
C GLU A 720 26.94 -32.94 -1.59
N LEU A 721 25.93 -32.89 -2.46
CA LEU A 721 25.36 -33.95 -3.28
C LEU A 721 25.31 -33.40 -4.71
N LEU A 722 26.02 -34.02 -5.65
CA LEU A 722 26.05 -33.66 -7.06
C LEU A 722 24.89 -34.32 -7.81
N SER A 723 24.52 -33.80 -8.98
CA SER A 723 23.55 -34.46 -9.87
C SER A 723 24.03 -35.83 -10.38
N GLU A 724 25.34 -36.06 -10.38
CA GLU A 724 25.99 -37.31 -10.77
C GLU A 724 25.75 -38.43 -9.74
N ASP A 725 25.73 -38.09 -8.45
CA ASP A 725 25.48 -39.04 -7.34
C ASP A 725 24.09 -39.71 -7.43
N PHE A 726 23.15 -39.06 -8.12
CA PHE A 726 21.76 -39.53 -8.27
C PHE A 726 21.52 -40.40 -9.52
N GLY A 727 22.55 -40.69 -10.33
CA GLY A 727 22.48 -41.71 -11.39
C GLY A 727 21.47 -41.43 -12.53
N GLY A 728 21.02 -40.19 -12.71
CA GLY A 728 20.22 -39.75 -13.86
C GLY A 728 18.72 -40.12 -13.86
N SER A 729 18.22 -40.91 -12.92
CA SER A 729 16.78 -41.22 -12.82
C SER A 729 16.28 -41.30 -11.38
N GLY A 730 15.16 -40.62 -11.10
CA GLY A 730 14.46 -40.67 -9.81
C GLY A 730 13.91 -42.05 -9.45
N GLU A 731 13.82 -42.99 -10.40
CA GLU A 731 13.40 -44.37 -10.16
C GLU A 731 14.57 -45.24 -9.65
N ALA A 732 15.79 -44.99 -10.13
CA ALA A 732 17.00 -45.66 -9.63
C ALA A 732 17.27 -45.33 -8.16
N LEU A 733 16.93 -44.11 -7.75
CA LEU A 733 16.92 -43.62 -6.36
C LEU A 733 16.05 -44.49 -5.42
N LEU A 734 14.94 -45.04 -5.92
CA LEU A 734 14.01 -45.86 -5.15
C LEU A 734 14.38 -47.35 -5.14
N HIS A 735 15.02 -47.85 -6.19
CA HIS A 735 15.36 -49.29 -6.34
C HIS A 735 16.37 -49.79 -5.28
N LYS A 736 17.13 -48.89 -4.64
CA LYS A 736 18.05 -49.22 -3.52
C LYS A 736 17.55 -48.77 -2.15
N ALA A 737 16.32 -48.25 -2.04
CA ALA A 737 15.85 -47.56 -0.85
C ALA A 737 14.90 -48.40 0.01
N THR A 738 15.02 -48.28 1.33
CA THR A 738 14.15 -48.99 2.29
C THR A 738 12.95 -48.12 2.67
N GLU A 739 11.72 -48.63 2.62
CA GLU A 739 10.55 -47.92 3.16
C GLU A 739 10.70 -47.75 4.68
N ILE A 740 10.71 -46.50 5.16
CA ILE A 740 10.89 -46.16 6.59
C ILE A 740 9.64 -45.52 7.22
N GLY A 741 8.61 -45.22 6.43
CA GLY A 741 7.34 -44.72 6.92
C GLY A 741 6.37 -44.36 5.80
N ARG A 742 5.07 -44.38 6.11
CA ARG A 742 3.99 -44.03 5.18
C ARG A 742 2.98 -43.12 5.88
N GLY A 743 2.51 -42.09 5.18
CA GLY A 743 1.56 -41.12 5.73
C GLY A 743 0.66 -40.48 4.67
N ALA A 744 -0.19 -39.55 5.08
CA ALA A 744 -1.25 -38.97 4.24
C ALA A 744 -0.77 -38.29 2.93
N PHE A 745 0.50 -37.87 2.87
CA PHE A 745 1.11 -37.27 1.68
C PHE A 745 1.94 -38.24 0.82
N GLY A 746 2.09 -39.51 1.24
CA GLY A 746 2.86 -40.53 0.53
C GLY A 746 3.85 -41.29 1.40
N THR A 747 4.83 -41.92 0.75
CA THR A 747 5.76 -42.89 1.37
C THR A 747 7.17 -42.33 1.44
N VAL A 748 7.83 -42.51 2.59
CA VAL A 748 9.21 -42.08 2.84
C VAL A 748 10.15 -43.28 2.77
N TYR A 749 11.21 -43.13 1.98
CA TYR A 749 12.26 -44.12 1.78
C TYR A 749 13.62 -43.58 2.25
N LYS A 750 14.42 -44.44 2.87
CA LYS A 750 15.83 -44.20 3.18
C LYS A 750 16.68 -44.62 1.98
N ALA A 751 17.36 -43.67 1.34
CA ALA A 751 18.27 -43.93 0.23
C ALA A 751 19.72 -43.59 0.61
N ALA A 752 20.68 -44.37 0.12
CA ALA A 752 22.10 -44.03 0.11
C ALA A 752 22.47 -43.50 -1.27
N VAL A 753 23.14 -42.33 -1.31
CA VAL A 753 23.38 -41.56 -2.55
C VAL A 753 24.85 -41.58 -2.96
N ALA A 754 25.74 -41.38 -1.99
CA ALA A 754 27.18 -41.54 -2.14
C ALA A 754 27.75 -42.27 -0.91
N SER A 755 29.03 -42.59 -0.93
CA SER A 755 29.75 -43.15 0.23
C SER A 755 29.44 -42.33 1.48
N ASP A 756 28.91 -43.00 2.50
CA ASP A 756 28.50 -42.46 3.80
C ASP A 756 27.44 -41.33 3.81
N LYS A 757 26.70 -41.11 2.72
CA LYS A 757 25.60 -40.12 2.66
C LYS A 757 24.21 -40.74 2.49
N LEU A 758 23.37 -40.52 3.51
CA LEU A 758 21.98 -40.97 3.60
C LEU A 758 21.00 -39.80 3.45
N VAL A 759 19.92 -40.02 2.69
CA VAL A 759 18.82 -39.05 2.51
C VAL A 759 17.46 -39.71 2.74
N ALA A 760 16.49 -38.90 3.16
CA ALA A 760 15.08 -39.27 3.21
C ALA A 760 14.38 -38.78 1.92
N VAL A 761 13.91 -39.72 1.11
CA VAL A 761 13.20 -39.48 -0.15
C VAL A 761 11.72 -39.74 0.04
N LYS A 762 10.88 -38.72 -0.05
CA LYS A 762 9.43 -38.86 0.07
C LYS A 762 8.77 -38.87 -1.29
N LYS A 763 8.25 -40.04 -1.69
CA LYS A 763 7.42 -40.23 -2.89
C LYS A 763 6.00 -39.79 -2.59
N LEU A 764 5.54 -38.75 -3.29
CA LEU A 764 4.22 -38.16 -3.09
C LEU A 764 3.11 -38.95 -3.83
N LEU A 765 1.86 -38.76 -3.42
CA LEU A 765 0.68 -39.39 -4.03
C LEU A 765 0.20 -38.59 -5.25
N THR A 766 0.82 -38.82 -6.41
CA THR A 766 0.66 -38.03 -7.65
C THR A 766 -0.79 -37.75 -8.07
N ALA A 767 -1.73 -38.66 -7.80
CA ALA A 767 -3.13 -38.56 -8.22
C ALA A 767 -3.94 -37.40 -7.62
N ASN A 768 -3.40 -36.62 -6.67
CA ASN A 768 -4.10 -35.50 -6.00
C ASN A 768 -3.23 -34.23 -5.88
N ILE A 769 -2.18 -34.08 -6.70
CA ILE A 769 -1.19 -33.00 -6.56
C ILE A 769 -1.18 -32.14 -7.83
N VAL A 770 -0.68 -30.90 -7.67
CA VAL A 770 -0.37 -29.94 -8.73
C VAL A 770 0.06 -30.61 -10.05
N GLN A 771 -0.72 -30.36 -11.10
CA GLN A 771 -0.55 -30.98 -12.43
C GLN A 771 0.56 -30.32 -13.26
N TYR A 772 0.86 -29.05 -13.01
CA TYR A 772 1.86 -28.27 -13.75
C TYR A 772 3.20 -28.22 -13.02
N HIS A 773 4.29 -28.34 -13.77
CA HIS A 773 5.64 -28.34 -13.21
C HIS A 773 5.96 -27.04 -12.47
N ASP A 774 5.62 -25.89 -13.05
CA ASP A 774 6.07 -24.58 -12.54
C ASP A 774 5.34 -24.18 -11.26
N ASP A 775 4.09 -24.60 -11.08
CA ASP A 775 3.34 -24.44 -9.84
C ASP A 775 3.92 -25.32 -8.70
N PHE A 776 4.36 -26.54 -9.05
CA PHE A 776 5.05 -27.43 -8.10
C PHE A 776 6.44 -26.89 -7.73
N ASP A 777 7.21 -26.42 -8.70
CA ASP A 777 8.52 -25.77 -8.50
C ASP A 777 8.38 -24.53 -7.61
N ARG A 778 7.35 -23.70 -7.84
CA ARG A 778 7.03 -22.51 -7.03
C ARG A 778 6.77 -22.85 -5.57
N GLU A 779 5.81 -23.74 -5.29
CA GLU A 779 5.46 -24.11 -3.91
C GLU A 779 6.60 -24.85 -3.21
N VAL A 780 7.32 -25.76 -3.89
CA VAL A 780 8.43 -26.51 -3.29
C VAL A 780 9.68 -25.63 -3.08
N ARG A 781 9.92 -24.60 -3.90
CA ARG A 781 10.95 -23.57 -3.62
C ARG A 781 10.64 -22.75 -2.37
N ILE A 782 9.36 -22.47 -2.09
CA ILE A 782 8.97 -21.78 -0.84
C ILE A 782 9.33 -22.66 0.37
N LEU A 783 9.06 -23.97 0.30
CA LEU A 783 9.51 -24.91 1.35
C LEU A 783 11.05 -25.00 1.44
N GLY A 784 11.76 -24.97 0.31
CA GLY A 784 13.23 -24.97 0.25
C GLY A 784 13.92 -23.72 0.83
N LYS A 785 13.18 -22.62 1.02
CA LYS A 785 13.64 -21.42 1.74
C LYS A 785 13.59 -21.58 3.27
N ALA A 786 12.81 -22.53 3.82
CA ALA A 786 12.69 -22.73 5.26
C ALA A 786 13.93 -23.41 5.85
N ARG A 787 14.81 -22.60 6.46
CA ARG A 787 16.10 -23.03 7.01
C ARG A 787 16.25 -22.56 8.45
N HIS A 788 16.03 -23.48 9.38
CA HIS A 788 16.12 -23.26 10.82
C HIS A 788 16.62 -24.55 11.50
N PRO A 789 17.42 -24.50 12.58
CA PRO A 789 18.01 -25.70 13.20
C PRO A 789 17.00 -26.79 13.58
N ASN A 790 15.79 -26.39 14.00
CA ASN A 790 14.71 -27.29 14.37
C ASN A 790 13.70 -27.61 13.24
N LEU A 791 14.05 -27.36 11.99
CA LEU A 791 13.30 -27.85 10.81
C LEU A 791 14.13 -28.88 10.05
N MET A 792 13.46 -29.83 9.39
CA MET A 792 14.13 -30.80 8.52
C MET A 792 14.53 -30.13 7.18
N PRO A 793 15.82 -30.08 6.81
CA PRO A 793 16.23 -29.38 5.59
C PRO A 793 15.76 -30.10 4.32
N LEU A 794 14.97 -29.39 3.51
CA LEU A 794 14.63 -29.83 2.16
C LEU A 794 15.81 -29.52 1.22
N ARG A 795 16.44 -30.56 0.69
CA ARG A 795 17.62 -30.48 -0.19
C ARG A 795 17.25 -30.34 -1.67
N GLY A 796 16.07 -30.79 -2.07
CA GLY A 796 15.61 -30.69 -3.44
C GLY A 796 14.34 -31.49 -3.73
N TYR A 797 14.02 -31.65 -5.00
CA TYR A 797 12.92 -32.47 -5.49
C TYR A 797 13.23 -33.09 -6.86
N TYR A 798 12.49 -34.13 -7.23
CA TYR A 798 12.43 -34.70 -8.59
C TYR A 798 10.98 -34.71 -9.09
N TRP A 799 10.75 -34.33 -10.34
CA TRP A 799 9.40 -34.22 -10.90
C TRP A 799 9.29 -34.82 -12.32
N THR A 800 8.26 -35.64 -12.49
CA THR A 800 7.57 -35.95 -13.76
C THR A 800 6.04 -35.91 -13.51
N PRO A 801 5.19 -35.93 -14.54
CA PRO A 801 3.74 -36.04 -14.37
C PRO A 801 3.27 -37.32 -13.65
N GLN A 802 4.13 -38.35 -13.55
CA GLN A 802 3.83 -39.64 -12.90
C GLN A 802 4.52 -39.79 -11.54
N LEU A 803 5.72 -39.19 -11.36
CA LEU A 803 6.57 -39.39 -10.19
C LEU A 803 7.05 -38.06 -9.61
N GLN A 804 6.62 -37.76 -8.38
CA GLN A 804 7.00 -36.56 -7.65
C GLN A 804 7.68 -36.97 -6.33
N LEU A 805 8.94 -36.56 -6.15
CA LEU A 805 9.77 -36.89 -4.98
C LEU A 805 10.26 -35.62 -4.30
N LEU A 806 10.21 -35.57 -2.97
CA LEU A 806 10.92 -34.58 -2.16
C LEU A 806 12.16 -35.23 -1.54
N ILE A 807 13.29 -34.52 -1.52
CA ILE A 807 14.59 -35.01 -1.04
C ILE A 807 15.01 -34.17 0.16
N SER A 808 15.23 -34.82 1.29
CA SER A 808 15.55 -34.20 2.59
C SER A 808 16.63 -34.96 3.35
N ASP A 809 17.21 -34.34 4.37
CA ASP A 809 18.23 -34.99 5.21
C ASP A 809 17.63 -36.20 5.97
N TYR A 810 18.44 -37.23 6.19
CA TYR A 810 18.04 -38.39 6.99
C TYR A 810 18.36 -38.18 8.48
N ALA A 811 17.38 -38.41 9.36
CA ALA A 811 17.53 -38.29 10.81
C ALA A 811 17.82 -39.66 11.46
N GLY A 812 19.03 -39.87 11.99
CA GLY A 812 19.44 -41.16 12.56
C GLY A 812 18.68 -41.58 13.82
N GLY A 813 18.26 -40.62 14.66
CA GLY A 813 17.45 -40.87 15.86
C GLY A 813 16.02 -41.37 15.59
N GLY A 814 15.50 -41.19 14.37
CA GLY A 814 14.13 -41.56 14.00
C GLY A 814 13.08 -40.55 14.49
N SER A 815 11.82 -40.98 14.62
CA SER A 815 10.73 -40.12 15.10
C SER A 815 10.58 -40.15 16.62
N LEU A 816 10.08 -39.05 17.19
CA LEU A 816 9.75 -38.94 18.61
C LEU A 816 8.72 -40.00 19.04
N GLN A 817 7.75 -40.32 18.17
CA GLN A 817 6.77 -41.38 18.41
C GLN A 817 7.44 -42.73 18.71
N ALA A 818 8.37 -43.13 17.85
CA ALA A 818 9.11 -44.38 18.00
C ALA A 818 10.03 -44.36 19.23
N ARG A 819 10.39 -43.17 19.73
CA ARG A 819 11.27 -42.98 20.89
C ARG A 819 10.54 -42.95 22.24
N LEU A 820 9.25 -42.60 22.25
CA LEU A 820 8.37 -42.58 23.42
C LEU A 820 7.61 -43.90 23.63
N HIS A 821 7.14 -44.51 22.53
CA HIS A 821 6.19 -45.62 22.58
C HIS A 821 6.70 -46.90 21.91
N ASP A 822 7.26 -46.79 20.70
CA ASP A 822 7.36 -47.96 19.80
C ASP A 822 8.73 -48.69 19.88
N ARG A 823 9.67 -48.27 20.75
CA ARG A 823 10.94 -48.95 21.05
C ARG A 823 11.22 -49.02 22.57
N PRO A 824 10.79 -50.08 23.28
CA PRO A 824 11.05 -50.24 24.71
C PRO A 824 12.52 -50.55 25.04
N ASP A 825 13.31 -51.02 24.07
CA ASP A 825 14.70 -51.48 24.26
C ASP A 825 15.72 -50.33 24.45
N LEU A 826 15.29 -49.08 24.28
CA LEU A 826 16.11 -47.89 24.50
C LEU A 826 15.76 -47.25 25.85
N PRO A 827 16.75 -46.78 26.64
CA PRO A 827 16.50 -46.13 27.92
C PRO A 827 15.52 -44.95 27.74
N PRO A 828 14.56 -44.72 28.65
CA PRO A 828 13.54 -43.69 28.47
C PRO A 828 14.15 -42.29 28.32
N LEU A 829 13.46 -41.41 27.58
CA LEU A 829 13.87 -40.00 27.51
C LEU A 829 13.69 -39.36 28.90
N ASN A 830 14.78 -38.86 29.48
CA ASN A 830 14.74 -38.09 30.72
C ASN A 830 14.13 -36.70 30.51
N TRP A 831 13.81 -36.00 31.59
CA TRP A 831 13.13 -34.70 31.53
C TRP A 831 13.88 -33.67 30.66
N ALA A 832 15.19 -33.52 30.87
CA ALA A 832 16.02 -32.57 30.13
C ALA A 832 15.98 -32.80 28.60
N ALA A 833 15.94 -34.06 28.15
CA ALA A 833 15.76 -34.41 26.74
C ALA A 833 14.35 -34.07 26.23
N ARG A 834 13.30 -34.41 26.99
CA ARG A 834 11.90 -34.09 26.61
C ARG A 834 11.66 -32.58 26.52
N PHE A 835 12.21 -31.80 27.46
CA PHE A 835 12.17 -30.34 27.44
C PHE A 835 12.93 -29.75 26.23
N LYS A 836 14.13 -30.27 25.95
CA LYS A 836 14.92 -29.87 24.76
C LYS A 836 14.12 -30.08 23.47
N ILE A 837 13.43 -31.22 23.37
CA ILE A 837 12.59 -31.59 22.24
C ILE A 837 11.36 -30.66 22.11
N ALA A 838 10.65 -30.39 23.20
CA ALA A 838 9.51 -29.47 23.23
C ALA A 838 9.92 -28.04 22.79
N LEU A 839 11.00 -27.50 23.37
CA LEU A 839 11.52 -26.18 23.01
C LEU A 839 12.03 -26.12 21.55
N GLY A 840 12.64 -27.20 21.06
CA GLY A 840 13.06 -27.31 19.66
C GLY A 840 11.88 -27.27 18.69
N ALA A 841 10.88 -28.12 18.91
CA ALA A 841 9.66 -28.14 18.10
C ALA A 841 8.91 -26.80 18.14
N ALA A 842 8.85 -26.15 19.31
CA ALA A 842 8.25 -24.83 19.46
C ALA A 842 8.95 -23.76 18.60
N LYS A 843 10.29 -23.72 18.61
CA LYS A 843 11.09 -22.82 17.76
C LYS A 843 10.91 -23.09 16.27
N GLY A 844 10.84 -24.37 15.88
CA GLY A 844 10.55 -24.77 14.51
C GLY A 844 9.22 -24.21 13.99
N LEU A 845 8.14 -24.37 14.77
CA LEU A 845 6.82 -23.80 14.45
C LEU A 845 6.80 -22.28 14.47
N ALA A 846 7.42 -21.65 15.47
CA ALA A 846 7.50 -20.18 15.56
C ALA A 846 8.14 -19.57 14.31
N HIS A 847 9.23 -20.17 13.79
CA HIS A 847 9.86 -19.74 12.54
C HIS A 847 8.91 -19.85 11.33
N LEU A 848 8.19 -20.96 11.19
CA LEU A 848 7.21 -21.17 10.10
C LEU A 848 6.04 -20.17 10.16
N HIS A 849 5.59 -19.80 11.36
CA HIS A 849 4.48 -18.87 11.59
C HIS A 849 4.90 -17.39 11.48
N GLN A 850 6.16 -17.04 11.78
CA GLN A 850 6.61 -15.64 11.85
C GLN A 850 7.48 -15.21 10.65
N SER A 851 8.38 -16.06 10.18
CA SER A 851 9.33 -15.71 9.09
C SER A 851 8.73 -15.82 7.68
N PHE A 852 7.45 -16.18 7.57
CA PHE A 852 6.74 -16.34 6.29
C PHE A 852 5.44 -15.51 6.26
N ARG A 853 5.16 -14.88 5.12
CA ARG A 853 3.94 -14.10 4.87
C ARG A 853 3.42 -14.46 3.46
N PRO A 854 2.26 -15.14 3.34
CA PRO A 854 1.47 -15.75 4.41
C PRO A 854 2.26 -16.83 5.19
N PRO A 855 1.92 -17.11 6.47
CA PRO A 855 2.62 -18.09 7.30
C PRO A 855 2.55 -19.51 6.71
N ILE A 856 3.58 -20.32 6.96
CA ILE A 856 3.57 -21.75 6.64
C ILE A 856 2.91 -22.49 7.81
N ILE A 857 1.65 -22.87 7.64
CA ILE A 857 0.91 -23.72 8.58
C ILE A 857 1.26 -25.19 8.30
N HIS A 858 1.45 -26.00 9.35
CA HIS A 858 1.87 -27.40 9.26
C HIS A 858 0.70 -28.37 9.14
N TYR A 859 -0.42 -28.10 9.81
CA TYR A 859 -1.66 -28.90 9.86
C TYR A 859 -1.52 -30.32 10.46
N ASN A 860 -0.33 -30.76 10.88
CA ASN A 860 -0.05 -32.15 11.28
C ASN A 860 1.06 -32.23 12.33
N VAL A 861 0.97 -31.41 13.38
CA VAL A 861 1.94 -31.42 14.49
C VAL A 861 1.67 -32.65 15.37
N LYS A 862 2.56 -33.65 15.30
CA LYS A 862 2.51 -34.89 16.09
C LYS A 862 3.90 -35.54 16.21
N PRO A 863 4.15 -36.47 17.16
CA PRO A 863 5.48 -37.04 17.39
C PRO A 863 6.04 -37.86 16.23
N GLY A 864 5.18 -38.34 15.33
CA GLY A 864 5.60 -39.01 14.09
C GLY A 864 6.35 -38.07 13.12
N ASN A 865 6.05 -36.76 13.17
CA ASN A 865 6.62 -35.74 12.29
C ASN A 865 7.73 -34.92 12.96
N ILE A 866 7.96 -35.13 14.27
CA ILE A 866 9.09 -34.57 15.01
C ILE A 866 10.19 -35.63 14.98
N LEU A 867 11.21 -35.40 14.15
CA LEU A 867 12.35 -36.28 14.00
C LEU A 867 13.49 -35.86 14.94
N LEU A 868 14.32 -36.81 15.34
CA LEU A 868 15.48 -36.59 16.20
C LEU A 868 16.74 -36.82 15.37
N ASP A 869 17.62 -35.81 15.29
CA ASP A 869 18.93 -35.96 14.69
C ASP A 869 19.92 -36.68 15.62
N ASP A 870 21.16 -36.84 15.16
CA ASP A 870 22.19 -37.61 15.87
C ASP A 870 22.70 -36.91 17.15
N ALA A 871 22.38 -35.63 17.35
CA ALA A 871 22.60 -34.88 18.59
C ALA A 871 21.36 -34.91 19.53
N GLY A 872 20.30 -35.64 19.13
CA GLY A 872 19.02 -35.65 19.83
C GLY A 872 18.30 -34.30 19.80
N ASP A 873 18.54 -33.47 18.77
CA ASP A 873 17.78 -32.25 18.54
C ASP A 873 16.53 -32.52 17.69
N ALA A 874 15.43 -31.87 18.10
CA ALA A 874 14.14 -32.01 17.43
C ALA A 874 14.11 -31.23 16.10
N ARG A 875 13.78 -31.92 15.01
CA ARG A 875 13.60 -31.39 13.67
C ARG A 875 12.21 -31.71 13.14
N LEU A 876 11.44 -30.67 12.89
CA LEU A 876 10.08 -30.77 12.38
C LEU A 876 10.12 -31.08 10.86
N ALA A 877 9.49 -32.18 10.46
CA ALA A 877 9.37 -32.62 9.06
C ALA A 877 7.93 -32.46 8.56
N ASP A 878 7.69 -32.65 7.26
CA ASP A 878 6.36 -32.57 6.63
C ASP A 878 5.61 -31.22 6.75
N PHE A 879 6.29 -30.15 7.14
CA PHE A 879 5.72 -28.81 7.19
C PHE A 879 5.31 -28.30 5.79
N GLY A 880 4.20 -27.57 5.72
CA GLY A 880 3.75 -26.89 4.50
C GLY A 880 3.30 -27.78 3.33
N LEU A 881 3.32 -29.12 3.43
CA LEU A 881 2.93 -30.02 2.34
C LEU A 881 1.48 -29.84 1.87
N ALA A 882 0.60 -29.33 2.73
CA ALA A 882 -0.78 -28.95 2.38
C ALA A 882 -0.84 -27.87 1.26
N ARG A 883 0.24 -27.11 1.04
CA ARG A 883 0.34 -26.15 -0.07
C ARG A 883 0.33 -26.85 -1.45
N LEU A 884 0.80 -28.10 -1.52
CA LEU A 884 0.82 -28.90 -2.75
C LEU A 884 -0.54 -29.50 -3.13
N LEU A 885 -1.59 -29.27 -2.33
CA LEU A 885 -2.96 -29.69 -2.63
C LEU A 885 -3.69 -28.64 -3.49
N PRO A 886 -4.44 -29.05 -4.53
CA PRO A 886 -5.18 -28.13 -5.40
C PRO A 886 -6.27 -27.37 -4.63
N LYS A 887 -6.55 -26.12 -5.06
CA LYS A 887 -7.45 -25.17 -4.35
C LYS A 887 -8.75 -25.78 -3.75
N PRO A 888 -9.61 -26.53 -4.49
CA PRO A 888 -10.85 -27.06 -3.91
C PRO A 888 -10.64 -28.02 -2.73
N ASP A 889 -9.50 -28.71 -2.68
CA ASP A 889 -9.19 -29.68 -1.62
C ASP A 889 -8.61 -29.01 -0.35
N ARG A 890 -8.22 -27.73 -0.41
CA ARG A 890 -7.72 -26.98 0.76
C ARG A 890 -8.78 -26.76 1.84
N HIS A 891 -10.07 -26.83 1.51
CA HIS A 891 -11.17 -26.88 2.48
C HIS A 891 -11.59 -28.31 2.87
N ALA A 892 -11.22 -29.33 2.08
CA ALA A 892 -11.44 -30.74 2.39
C ALA A 892 -10.35 -31.35 3.30
N VAL A 893 -9.33 -30.57 3.69
CA VAL A 893 -8.20 -30.93 4.56
C VAL A 893 -8.63 -31.72 5.81
N GLY A 894 -9.75 -31.35 6.44
CA GLY A 894 -10.28 -32.06 7.61
C GLY A 894 -10.48 -33.58 7.41
N SER A 895 -10.71 -34.06 6.18
CA SER A 895 -10.89 -35.48 5.88
C SER A 895 -9.56 -36.27 5.87
N ARG A 896 -8.53 -35.80 5.14
CA ARG A 896 -7.26 -36.54 4.96
C ARG A 896 -6.43 -36.59 6.26
N PHE A 897 -6.61 -35.62 7.15
CA PHE A 897 -5.85 -35.47 8.40
C PHE A 897 -6.49 -36.14 9.63
N GLN A 898 -7.67 -36.77 9.48
CA GLN A 898 -8.29 -37.64 10.50
C GLN A 898 -7.40 -38.81 10.96
N THR A 899 -6.33 -39.11 10.22
CA THR A 899 -5.26 -40.07 10.57
C THR A 899 -4.35 -39.61 11.73
N ALA A 900 -4.70 -38.51 12.44
CA ALA A 900 -4.02 -37.98 13.62
C ALA A 900 -4.98 -37.81 14.80
N LEU A 901 -5.68 -38.90 15.18
CA LEU A 901 -6.55 -38.97 16.36
C LEU A 901 -5.92 -38.30 17.60
N GLY A 902 -6.65 -37.37 18.21
CA GLY A 902 -6.22 -36.59 19.38
C GLY A 902 -5.47 -35.28 19.06
N TYR A 903 -4.74 -35.18 17.95
CA TYR A 903 -3.91 -34.00 17.61
C TYR A 903 -4.64 -32.96 16.74
N VAL A 904 -5.76 -33.33 16.13
CA VAL A 904 -6.57 -32.47 15.26
C VAL A 904 -7.28 -31.40 16.10
N ALA A 905 -7.06 -30.13 15.78
CA ALA A 905 -7.70 -29.00 16.45
C ALA A 905 -9.22 -28.94 16.14
N PRO A 906 -10.09 -28.61 17.11
CA PRO A 906 -11.55 -28.62 16.95
C PRO A 906 -12.07 -27.85 15.74
N GLU A 907 -11.47 -26.69 15.43
CA GLU A 907 -11.86 -25.87 14.30
C GLU A 907 -11.61 -26.52 12.94
N MET A 908 -10.68 -27.49 12.83
CA MET A 908 -10.42 -28.22 11.59
C MET A 908 -11.51 -29.28 11.26
N ALA A 909 -12.42 -29.56 12.20
CA ALA A 909 -13.62 -30.36 11.95
C ALA A 909 -14.84 -29.52 11.53
N CYS A 910 -14.79 -28.19 11.67
CA CYS A 910 -15.93 -27.29 11.49
C CYS A 910 -15.78 -26.45 10.22
N GLN A 911 -16.56 -26.74 9.18
CA GLN A 911 -16.54 -25.99 7.90
C GLN A 911 -16.83 -24.49 8.04
N SER A 912 -17.44 -24.06 9.15
CA SER A 912 -17.81 -22.67 9.44
C SER A 912 -16.68 -21.81 10.05
N LEU A 913 -15.52 -22.38 10.38
CA LEU A 913 -14.43 -21.68 11.09
C LEU A 913 -13.19 -21.48 10.21
N ARG A 914 -12.61 -20.28 10.29
CA ARG A 914 -11.39 -19.91 9.55
C ARG A 914 -10.17 -20.56 10.20
N VAL A 915 -9.69 -21.66 9.62
CA VAL A 915 -8.43 -22.31 10.03
C VAL A 915 -7.25 -21.35 9.83
N ASN A 916 -6.37 -21.28 10.83
CA ASN A 916 -5.20 -20.41 10.88
C ASN A 916 -4.06 -21.10 11.66
N GLU A 917 -2.99 -20.38 12.00
CA GLU A 917 -1.81 -20.94 12.67
C GLU A 917 -2.08 -21.55 14.07
N ARG A 918 -3.24 -21.26 14.67
CA ARG A 918 -3.63 -21.78 16.00
C ARG A 918 -3.95 -23.28 15.99
N CYS A 919 -4.17 -23.89 14.82
CA CYS A 919 -4.34 -25.35 14.74
C CYS A 919 -3.04 -26.11 15.05
N ASP A 920 -1.89 -25.55 14.64
CA ASP A 920 -0.57 -26.10 14.96
C ASP A 920 -0.24 -25.95 16.45
N VAL A 921 -0.70 -24.86 17.08
CA VAL A 921 -0.55 -24.64 18.54
C VAL A 921 -1.29 -25.71 19.33
N TYR A 922 -2.49 -26.10 18.90
CA TYR A 922 -3.24 -27.19 19.52
C TYR A 922 -2.49 -28.53 19.42
N GLY A 923 -2.06 -28.91 18.22
CA GLY A 923 -1.27 -30.14 18.01
C GLY A 923 0.04 -30.14 18.80
N PHE A 924 0.71 -28.99 18.90
CA PHE A 924 1.88 -28.82 19.77
C PHE A 924 1.54 -29.01 21.25
N GLY A 925 0.42 -28.45 21.73
CA GLY A 925 -0.05 -28.64 23.11
C GLY A 925 -0.29 -30.11 23.45
N VAL A 926 -0.90 -30.87 22.53
CA VAL A 926 -1.08 -32.33 22.68
C VAL A 926 0.26 -33.06 22.76
N VAL A 927 1.24 -32.70 21.90
CA VAL A 927 2.61 -33.24 21.95
C VAL A 927 3.31 -32.92 23.28
N VAL A 928 3.07 -31.74 23.87
CA VAL A 928 3.63 -31.38 25.19
C VAL A 928 3.04 -32.26 26.30
N LEU A 929 1.72 -32.49 26.31
CA LEU A 929 1.07 -33.36 27.29
C LEU A 929 1.54 -34.82 27.17
N GLU A 930 1.67 -35.33 25.95
CA GLU A 930 2.24 -36.66 25.66
C GLU A 930 3.73 -36.75 26.06
N LEU A 931 4.52 -35.69 25.87
CA LEU A 931 5.92 -35.64 26.33
C LEU A 931 6.02 -35.74 27.86
N VAL A 932 5.17 -35.03 28.62
CA VAL A 932 5.21 -35.11 30.09
C VAL A 932 4.67 -36.45 30.61
N THR A 933 3.51 -36.89 30.10
CA THR A 933 2.79 -38.06 30.63
C THR A 933 3.25 -39.40 30.08
N GLY A 934 3.92 -39.39 28.91
CA GLY A 934 4.37 -40.61 28.23
C GLY A 934 3.23 -41.47 27.66
N ARG A 935 1.99 -40.99 27.71
CA ARG A 935 0.75 -41.67 27.30
C ARG A 935 0.23 -41.16 25.97
N ARG A 936 -0.54 -41.97 25.25
CA ARG A 936 -1.06 -41.58 23.93
C ARG A 936 -2.25 -40.62 24.09
N PRO A 937 -2.47 -39.66 23.18
CA PRO A 937 -3.56 -38.67 23.33
C PRO A 937 -4.98 -39.24 23.36
N VAL A 938 -5.17 -40.42 22.77
CA VAL A 938 -6.41 -41.22 22.81
C VAL A 938 -6.02 -42.65 23.15
N GLU A 939 -6.59 -43.19 24.22
CA GLU A 939 -6.40 -44.58 24.66
C GLU A 939 -7.78 -45.26 24.75
N TYR A 940 -7.93 -46.40 24.07
CA TYR A 940 -9.16 -47.20 24.07
C TYR A 940 -9.07 -48.26 25.16
N GLY A 941 -9.96 -48.22 26.15
CA GLY A 941 -10.20 -49.31 27.10
C GLY A 941 -11.15 -50.36 26.52
N GLU A 942 -11.63 -51.26 27.39
CA GLU A 942 -12.59 -52.29 26.98
C GLU A 942 -14.01 -51.71 26.76
N ASP A 943 -14.43 -50.73 27.57
CA ASP A 943 -15.73 -50.04 27.46
C ASP A 943 -15.65 -48.50 27.25
N ASP A 944 -14.49 -47.87 27.52
CA ASP A 944 -14.33 -46.40 27.57
C ASP A 944 -13.23 -45.86 26.62
N VAL A 945 -13.35 -44.60 26.19
CA VAL A 945 -12.32 -43.88 25.41
C VAL A 945 -11.74 -42.74 26.24
N VAL A 946 -10.46 -42.83 26.58
CA VAL A 946 -9.75 -41.86 27.42
C VAL A 946 -9.04 -40.81 26.55
N ILE A 947 -9.42 -39.55 26.72
CA ILE A 947 -8.78 -38.40 26.07
C ILE A 947 -7.79 -37.75 27.05
N LEU A 948 -6.50 -37.72 26.67
CA LEU A 948 -5.41 -37.25 27.53
C LEU A 948 -5.58 -35.81 28.00
N VAL A 949 -6.03 -34.92 27.10
CA VAL A 949 -6.23 -33.48 27.38
C VAL A 949 -7.22 -33.28 28.53
N ASP A 950 -8.33 -34.01 28.53
CA ASP A 950 -9.40 -33.84 29.50
C ASP A 950 -9.05 -34.53 30.84
N GLN A 951 -8.33 -35.66 30.81
CA GLN A 951 -7.81 -36.28 32.02
C GLN A 951 -6.77 -35.40 32.73
N VAL A 952 -5.83 -34.79 31.99
CA VAL A 952 -4.83 -33.87 32.59
C VAL A 952 -5.52 -32.60 33.12
N ARG A 953 -6.55 -32.09 32.45
CA ARG A 953 -7.35 -30.97 32.95
C ARG A 953 -8.04 -31.33 34.28
N ALA A 954 -8.73 -32.46 34.34
CA ALA A 954 -9.42 -32.91 35.55
C ALA A 954 -8.47 -33.20 36.73
N LEU A 955 -7.23 -33.61 36.47
CA LEU A 955 -6.20 -33.76 37.51
C LEU A 955 -5.67 -32.40 37.98
N LEU A 956 -5.44 -31.43 37.08
CA LEU A 956 -5.04 -30.08 37.46
C LEU A 956 -6.11 -29.34 38.28
N GLU A 957 -7.39 -29.48 37.92
CA GLU A 957 -8.53 -28.92 38.67
C GLU A 957 -8.64 -29.49 40.09
N ARG A 958 -8.14 -30.72 40.32
CA ARG A 958 -8.08 -31.37 41.63
C ARG A 958 -6.78 -31.13 42.40
N GLY A 959 -5.84 -30.37 41.84
CA GLY A 959 -4.50 -30.16 42.40
C GLY A 959 -3.53 -31.35 42.25
N ALA A 960 -3.95 -32.44 41.61
CA ALA A 960 -3.23 -33.70 41.45
C ALA A 960 -2.51 -33.81 40.08
N ALA A 961 -2.03 -32.68 39.54
CA ALA A 961 -1.50 -32.61 38.18
C ALA A 961 -0.22 -33.45 37.95
N LEU A 962 0.57 -33.71 39.00
CA LEU A 962 1.82 -34.46 38.89
C LEU A 962 1.58 -35.98 38.82
N ASP A 963 0.42 -36.48 39.24
CA ASP A 963 0.06 -37.91 39.23
C ASP A 963 -0.01 -38.51 37.81
N CYS A 964 -0.06 -37.67 36.77
CA CYS A 964 -0.03 -38.11 35.37
C CYS A 964 1.35 -38.09 34.71
N VAL A 965 2.40 -37.62 35.40
CA VAL A 965 3.77 -37.55 34.86
C VAL A 965 4.32 -38.97 34.62
N ASP A 966 5.01 -39.18 33.50
CA ASP A 966 5.51 -40.50 33.09
C ASP A 966 6.43 -41.13 34.17
N PRO A 967 6.07 -42.26 34.80
CA PRO A 967 6.90 -42.89 35.83
C PRO A 967 8.31 -43.29 35.33
N ARG A 968 8.49 -43.41 34.01
CA ARG A 968 9.78 -43.71 33.36
C ARG A 968 10.73 -42.50 33.31
N LEU A 969 10.31 -41.31 33.74
CA LEU A 969 11.18 -40.12 33.80
C LEU A 969 12.23 -40.19 34.91
N GLY A 970 11.98 -40.94 35.99
CA GLY A 970 12.79 -40.87 37.21
C GLY A 970 12.54 -39.55 37.97
N PRO A 971 13.53 -39.03 38.73
CA PRO A 971 13.37 -37.74 39.40
C PRO A 971 13.29 -36.58 38.38
N PHE A 972 12.33 -35.68 38.58
CA PHE A 972 12.11 -34.51 37.72
C PHE A 972 11.89 -33.23 38.55
N PRO A 973 12.23 -32.04 38.02
CA PRO A 973 11.93 -30.75 38.64
C PRO A 973 10.44 -30.41 38.50
N GLU A 974 9.68 -30.45 39.60
CA GLU A 974 8.24 -30.10 39.62
C GLU A 974 7.99 -28.65 39.16
N ASP A 975 8.94 -27.77 39.46
CA ASP A 975 9.01 -26.36 39.09
C ASP A 975 9.16 -26.12 37.58
N GLU A 976 9.76 -27.05 36.81
CA GLU A 976 9.67 -27.02 35.34
C GLU A 976 8.46 -27.80 34.82
N VAL A 977 8.15 -28.98 35.40
CA VAL A 977 7.13 -29.91 34.89
C VAL A 977 5.71 -29.35 35.00
N LEU A 978 5.35 -28.75 36.13
CA LEU A 978 3.98 -28.24 36.35
C LEU A 978 3.65 -27.03 35.47
N PRO A 979 4.53 -26.04 35.25
CA PRO A 979 4.32 -25.01 34.23
C PRO A 979 4.23 -25.55 32.80
N VAL A 980 5.01 -26.57 32.43
CA VAL A 980 4.93 -27.18 31.09
C VAL A 980 3.60 -27.92 30.87
N LEU A 981 3.07 -28.63 31.88
CA LEU A 981 1.72 -29.20 31.85
C LEU A 981 0.64 -28.13 31.65
N LYS A 982 0.71 -27.03 32.42
CA LYS A 982 -0.21 -25.89 32.29
C LYS A 982 -0.14 -25.25 30.90
N LEU A 983 1.06 -25.10 30.33
CA LEU A 983 1.26 -24.59 28.97
C LEU A 983 0.65 -25.54 27.92
N GLY A 984 0.81 -26.86 28.08
CA GLY A 984 0.16 -27.86 27.24
C GLY A 984 -1.37 -27.71 27.20
N LEU A 985 -2.00 -27.58 28.39
CA LEU A 985 -3.45 -27.35 28.51
C LEU A 985 -3.91 -26.03 27.86
N VAL A 986 -3.17 -24.94 28.07
CA VAL A 986 -3.44 -23.62 27.47
C VAL A 986 -3.33 -23.66 25.94
N CYS A 987 -2.32 -24.35 25.40
CA CYS A 987 -2.19 -24.60 23.96
C CYS A 987 -3.34 -25.46 23.41
N THR A 988 -3.88 -26.40 24.18
CA THR A 988 -5.06 -27.23 23.81
C THR A 988 -6.42 -26.59 24.15
N SER A 989 -6.51 -25.27 24.28
CA SER A 989 -7.80 -24.60 24.47
C SER A 989 -8.76 -24.87 23.30
N GLN A 990 -10.03 -25.11 23.61
CA GLN A 990 -11.08 -25.30 22.61
C GLN A 990 -11.31 -24.04 21.76
N ILE A 991 -11.01 -22.85 22.30
CA ILE A 991 -11.17 -21.56 21.63
C ILE A 991 -9.82 -21.15 20.99
N PRO A 992 -9.69 -21.04 19.65
CA PRO A 992 -8.42 -20.77 18.99
C PRO A 992 -7.76 -19.44 19.38
N SER A 993 -8.56 -18.40 19.66
CA SER A 993 -8.06 -17.08 20.10
C SER A 993 -7.55 -17.06 21.55
N SER A 994 -7.85 -18.09 22.36
CA SER A 994 -7.31 -18.25 23.70
C SER A 994 -5.98 -19.02 23.73
N ARG A 995 -5.52 -19.55 22.59
CA ARG A 995 -4.23 -20.23 22.47
C ARG A 995 -3.12 -19.19 22.21
N PRO A 996 -1.97 -19.25 22.89
CA PRO A 996 -0.83 -18.37 22.62
C PRO A 996 -0.29 -18.57 21.20
N SER A 997 0.48 -17.61 20.69
CA SER A 997 1.29 -17.81 19.48
C SER A 997 2.52 -18.67 19.80
N MET A 998 3.09 -19.34 18.79
CA MET A 998 4.26 -20.20 19.00
C MET A 998 5.50 -19.44 19.48
N ALA A 999 5.58 -18.12 19.31
CA ALA A 999 6.67 -17.31 19.89
C ALA A 999 6.46 -17.04 21.39
N GLU A 1000 5.22 -16.79 21.84
CA GLU A 1000 4.89 -16.70 23.27
C GLU A 1000 5.14 -18.06 23.95
N VAL A 1001 4.79 -19.18 23.28
CA VAL A 1001 5.13 -20.54 23.74
C VAL A 1001 6.65 -20.72 23.90
N VAL A 1002 7.45 -20.28 22.92
CA VAL A 1002 8.92 -20.32 23.02
C VAL A 1002 9.44 -19.45 24.17
N GLN A 1003 8.91 -18.24 24.36
CA GLN A 1003 9.28 -17.36 25.47
C GLN A 1003 8.97 -17.99 26.83
N ILE A 1004 7.77 -18.55 27.00
CA ILE A 1004 7.36 -19.23 28.24
C ILE A 1004 8.30 -20.42 28.53
N LEU A 1005 8.59 -21.26 27.53
CA LEU A 1005 9.55 -22.37 27.66
C LEU A 1005 11.00 -21.91 27.89
N GLN A 1006 11.37 -20.69 27.52
CA GLN A 1006 12.68 -20.12 27.87
C GLN A 1006 12.71 -19.61 29.31
N VAL A 1007 11.64 -18.96 29.79
CA VAL A 1007 11.51 -18.46 31.17
C VAL A 1007 11.45 -19.61 32.19
N ILE A 1008 10.72 -20.69 31.89
CA ILE A 1008 10.67 -21.88 32.75
C ILE A 1008 12.08 -22.48 32.98
N LYS A 1009 12.99 -22.31 32.01
CA LYS A 1009 14.36 -22.85 32.08
C LYS A 1009 15.39 -21.90 32.69
N THR A 1010 15.03 -20.65 33.00
CA THR A 1010 15.95 -19.72 33.69
C THR A 1010 15.82 -19.84 35.20
N PRO A 1011 16.90 -20.15 35.96
CA PRO A 1011 16.82 -20.22 37.41
C PRO A 1011 16.52 -18.83 37.97
N VAL A 1012 15.39 -18.70 38.67
CA VAL A 1012 14.97 -17.47 39.34
C VAL A 1012 15.82 -17.28 40.60
N PRO A 1013 16.52 -16.15 40.77
CA PRO A 1013 17.22 -15.86 42.03
C PRO A 1013 16.23 -15.69 43.19
N GLU A 1014 16.48 -16.35 44.32
CA GLU A 1014 15.64 -16.23 45.51
C GLU A 1014 15.68 -14.80 46.10
N ARG A 1015 14.67 -13.97 45.77
CA ARG A 1015 14.00 -13.05 46.71
C ARG A 1015 12.88 -12.24 46.04
N MET A 1016 11.67 -12.34 46.58
CA MET A 1016 10.97 -11.21 47.21
C MET A 1016 9.63 -11.65 47.84
N GLU A 1017 9.70 -12.37 48.97
CA GLU A 1017 8.60 -12.40 49.96
C GLU A 1017 9.06 -11.70 51.24
N ALA A 1018 9.12 -10.35 51.18
CA ALA A 1018 9.14 -9.43 52.33
C ALA A 1018 9.33 -7.98 51.83
N PHE A 1019 8.27 -7.37 51.28
CA PHE A 1019 7.89 -5.95 51.46
C PHE A 1019 6.56 -5.65 50.74
#